data_AF-A0A2N6SFG4-F1
#
_entry.id   AF-A0A2N6SFG4-F1
#
_cell.length_a   1.000
_cell.length_b   1.000
_cell.length_c   1.000
_cell.angle_alpha   90.00
_cell.angle_beta   90.00
_cell.angle_gamma   90.00
#
_symmetry.space_group_name_H-M   'P 1'
#
loop_
_entity.id
_entity.type
_entity.pdbx_description
1 polymer ?
#
loop_
_entity_poly.entity_id
_entity_poly.type
_entity_poly.pdbx_seq_one_letter_code
_entity_poly.pdbx_strand_id
1 'polypeptide(L)'
;YVFKKYSNFADGRNMNDDPNSQYIGVYTGSKSTAPTDPTKYSWTKIKFEGKLYKGYANSTNGLDFTIVEPDDNSYLLAKNRPRVNITNDDDISDIWQANMFLSLKPNTKYTLTARAKGNNNKLWAYFRNNKTSQEYSWGQLEFGNTLETKNVVFTTGSDVDDVLFKFILVPEDENWTGVQVDWYTIHEGDRPYTDYPTNEPAQYHKYRYFGYVFKNGTPTASDFDWFDIQQKSITGDKYTHLVYSDNADGSGFGREPKAYMGIARTTSPVTPTDKKAFKWVRLKGDDGKSAPNFNLLLNTEIKSSSSYTLNGASPTINQNDFNGRNSVEINNNGQTNYGWKGISFRSSKKEFKRGETILIRLPIYIYSDVNVDNGITLALKSHVGNKTLTGFNLDNGTARDTWVIKEIECTVQQDFTSPADNLFYIFSTKNGHFKIAEPYMAVDGDMPKDWMPSLEDLRAHSLSANVRIAGTYEGKKTNNIKFFVDVYYDGVKVTNGFNLTARVWGGGLNKTQEDATYNSDGELTNVYYSNGVKDGTTINIKLDVEYQFLKTTCFARLDNLPDTELVKEITNKYKTFDTTLEQFKSQIGELNDKQFKVAIRGDNLLNSAEKKTGNNLTYTTLEPMKPGNTYTLVADFRYFPANQELRIFNSERQRLVAGINIFTFTVSTETRTINLTPLGNTTEVKDLEVWEGNFNEGLEKNSFDVIAGGINKLVTLKSLNEFKEGRYYKIMFDTIAPNNSAISIDFSEYVLASSDGKAIPNTNFKPMTAKDNVLFARVSNKTNDNKDVVYLEFSGDFDKTKISNIRFYEINLGFRYTKRNEEVNIYSIINQAKNEVNLSVKETLSTNYLTKAQTEATIKVMKDKIENVVTTDNFSTTLTQNARALRIAWNEISEYIQFEDGEMKFYDGKTEENKLKARINSGKYEFWDSGKPVGNMGSAHLKKDPDKMGITFNLEHFLTGKGKYMAWAHKDEFSSDSYNWKWVYTSQPIEDCERDTLNAFCNIDLHWKGIRQAIASTENFVFIDGQTATVPIVHQVTYNGNGSYSWRHGSLTFKNGILTSATHL
;
A
#
# COMPACT_ATOMS: atom_id res chain seq x y z
N TYR A 1 -16.41 54.70 -17.68
CA TYR A 1 -15.43 54.08 -18.59
C TYR A 1 -15.12 52.67 -18.11
N VAL A 2 -15.08 51.71 -19.04
CA VAL A 2 -14.63 50.34 -18.77
C VAL A 2 -13.30 50.15 -19.48
N PHE A 3 -12.27 49.84 -18.71
CA PHE A 3 -10.96 49.53 -19.26
C PHE A 3 -10.62 48.08 -18.91
N LYS A 4 -10.15 47.35 -19.92
CA LYS A 4 -9.55 46.04 -19.71
C LYS A 4 -8.05 46.18 -19.78
N LYS A 5 -7.37 45.56 -18.83
CA LYS A 5 -5.93 45.32 -18.85
C LYS A 5 -5.69 43.84 -18.60
N TYR A 6 -4.52 43.37 -18.96
CA TYR A 6 -4.13 41.98 -18.81
C TYR A 6 -2.89 41.91 -17.91
N SER A 7 -2.74 40.84 -17.14
CA SER A 7 -1.56 40.64 -16.29
C SER A 7 -1.29 39.14 -16.14
N ASN A 8 -0.03 38.78 -15.93
CA ASN A 8 0.35 37.40 -15.58
C ASN A 8 0.33 37.15 -14.08
N PHE A 9 -0.10 38.12 -13.28
CA PHE A 9 -0.15 38.03 -11.82
C PHE A 9 -1.57 38.28 -11.30
N ALA A 10 -1.96 37.54 -10.26
CA ALA A 10 -3.31 37.57 -9.69
C ALA A 10 -3.67 38.92 -9.04
N ASP A 11 -2.67 39.70 -8.65
CA ASP A 11 -2.80 41.05 -8.07
C ASP A 11 -2.69 42.17 -9.12
N GLY A 12 -2.50 41.81 -10.40
CA GLY A 12 -2.45 42.77 -11.50
C GLY A 12 -1.13 43.47 -11.71
N ARG A 13 -0.08 43.22 -10.91
CA ARG A 13 1.23 43.86 -11.11
C ARG A 13 1.76 43.56 -12.52
N ASN A 14 2.53 44.48 -13.11
CA ASN A 14 2.97 44.41 -14.51
C ASN A 14 1.84 44.30 -15.55
N MET A 15 0.72 45.00 -15.30
CA MET A 15 -0.39 45.03 -16.23
C MET A 15 -0.02 45.58 -17.62
N ASN A 16 -0.56 44.97 -18.66
CA ASN A 16 -0.25 45.16 -20.07
C ASN A 16 -1.54 45.10 -20.92
N ASP A 17 -1.39 45.18 -22.24
CA ASP A 17 -2.49 45.07 -23.22
C ASP A 17 -2.47 43.75 -24.01
N ASP A 18 -1.63 42.78 -23.61
CA ASP A 18 -1.52 41.48 -24.27
C ASP A 18 -2.69 40.56 -23.84
N PRO A 19 -3.63 40.25 -24.75
CA PRO A 19 -4.75 39.37 -24.46
C PRO A 19 -4.33 37.93 -24.15
N ASN A 20 -3.03 37.59 -24.27
CA ASN A 20 -2.45 36.34 -23.82
C ASN A 20 -2.06 36.26 -22.34
N SER A 21 -2.20 37.34 -21.58
CA SER A 21 -1.87 37.25 -20.14
C SER A 21 -2.91 36.46 -19.33
N GLN A 22 -2.46 35.81 -18.25
CA GLN A 22 -3.24 34.82 -17.49
C GLN A 22 -4.49 35.38 -16.78
N TYR A 23 -4.45 36.66 -16.41
CA TYR A 23 -5.50 37.37 -15.69
C TYR A 23 -5.96 38.56 -16.52
N ILE A 24 -7.27 38.80 -16.54
CA ILE A 24 -7.86 40.05 -17.04
C ILE A 24 -8.24 40.90 -15.85
N GLY A 25 -7.79 42.13 -15.87
CA GLY A 25 -8.22 43.18 -14.99
C GLY A 25 -9.34 43.93 -15.67
N VAL A 26 -10.50 43.97 -15.04
CA VAL A 26 -11.59 44.84 -15.48
C VAL A 26 -11.68 46.00 -14.50
N TYR A 27 -11.46 47.21 -15.01
CA TYR A 27 -11.73 48.44 -14.29
C TYR A 27 -13.03 49.03 -14.79
N THR A 28 -13.90 49.39 -13.85
CA THR A 28 -15.10 50.17 -14.09
C THR A 28 -14.99 51.46 -13.25
N GLY A 29 -15.05 52.63 -13.89
CA GLY A 29 -15.03 53.90 -13.15
C GLY A 29 -15.09 55.15 -14.02
N SER A 30 -14.98 56.33 -13.38
CA SER A 30 -15.25 57.64 -13.99
C SER A 30 -14.08 58.26 -14.77
N LYS A 31 -12.86 57.71 -14.69
CA LYS A 31 -11.69 58.24 -15.40
C LYS A 31 -11.77 57.93 -16.91
N SER A 32 -11.52 58.92 -17.77
CA SER A 32 -11.49 58.74 -19.24
C SER A 32 -10.21 58.09 -19.77
N THR A 33 -9.20 57.95 -18.91
CA THR A 33 -7.94 57.26 -19.19
C THR A 33 -7.80 56.05 -18.27
N ALA A 34 -7.36 54.93 -18.83
CA ALA A 34 -7.14 53.69 -18.10
C ALA A 34 -6.24 53.92 -16.86
N PRO A 35 -6.65 53.53 -15.64
CA PRO A 35 -5.80 53.63 -14.47
C PRO A 35 -4.46 52.92 -14.68
N THR A 36 -3.38 53.54 -14.20
CA THR A 36 -2.02 52.97 -14.18
C THR A 36 -1.69 52.22 -12.89
N ASP A 37 -2.63 52.20 -11.95
CA ASP A 37 -2.55 51.43 -10.71
C ASP A 37 -3.34 50.11 -10.86
N PRO A 38 -2.67 48.94 -10.74
CA PRO A 38 -3.30 47.64 -10.94
C PRO A 38 -4.33 47.31 -9.85
N THR A 39 -4.24 47.88 -8.65
CA THR A 39 -5.21 47.63 -7.57
C THR A 39 -6.60 48.19 -7.87
N LYS A 40 -6.71 49.07 -8.88
CA LYS A 40 -7.99 49.62 -9.35
C LYS A 40 -8.79 48.63 -10.20
N TYR A 41 -8.15 47.59 -10.74
CA TYR A 41 -8.81 46.60 -11.59
C TYR A 41 -9.22 45.38 -10.76
N SER A 42 -10.38 44.80 -11.07
CA SER A 42 -10.76 43.49 -10.54
C SER A 42 -10.16 42.41 -11.43
N TRP A 43 -9.21 41.66 -10.88
CA TRP A 43 -8.43 40.66 -11.62
C TRP A 43 -9.09 39.31 -11.56
N THR A 44 -9.51 38.82 -12.72
CA THR A 44 -10.10 37.49 -12.89
C THR A 44 -9.16 36.66 -13.75
N LYS A 45 -8.83 35.46 -13.30
CA LYS A 45 -8.06 34.51 -14.11
C LYS A 45 -8.93 34.06 -15.28
N ILE A 46 -8.62 34.53 -16.49
CA ILE A 46 -9.39 34.20 -17.71
C ILE A 46 -8.66 33.26 -18.64
N LYS A 47 -7.37 33.08 -18.40
CA LYS A 47 -6.52 32.18 -19.12
C LYS A 47 -6.03 31.18 -18.09
N PHE A 48 -6.73 30.06 -18.05
CA PHE A 48 -6.06 28.79 -17.85
C PHE A 48 -5.24 28.58 -19.11
N GLU A 49 -4.09 29.23 -19.15
CA GLU A 49 -3.07 28.85 -20.11
C GLU A 49 -2.18 27.83 -19.42
N GLY A 50 -2.36 26.63 -19.91
CA GLY A 50 -1.55 25.49 -19.63
C GLY A 50 -1.92 24.42 -20.62
N LYS A 51 -0.92 23.66 -21.06
CA LYS A 51 -1.25 22.42 -21.75
C LYS A 51 -1.63 21.43 -20.65
N LEU A 52 -2.68 20.64 -20.85
CA LEU A 52 -2.92 19.51 -19.96
C LEU A 52 -1.81 18.51 -20.22
N TYR A 53 -0.91 18.37 -19.27
CA TYR A 53 0.19 17.44 -19.35
C TYR A 53 -0.15 16.23 -18.49
N LYS A 54 0.02 15.05 -19.08
CA LYS A 54 -0.02 13.79 -18.36
C LYS A 54 1.41 13.45 -17.94
N GLY A 55 1.66 13.53 -16.64
CA GLY A 55 2.96 13.27 -16.04
C GLY A 55 3.04 11.84 -15.57
N TYR A 56 4.20 11.24 -15.81
CA TYR A 56 4.46 9.85 -15.53
C TYR A 56 5.79 9.75 -14.76
N ALA A 57 5.72 9.59 -13.44
CA ALA A 57 6.93 9.45 -12.62
C ALA A 57 7.54 8.05 -12.79
N ASN A 58 8.83 7.99 -13.13
CA ASN A 58 9.64 6.76 -13.25
C ASN A 58 10.28 6.34 -11.91
N SER A 59 10.14 7.16 -10.86
CA SER A 59 10.72 6.96 -9.53
C SER A 59 9.73 7.35 -8.42
N THR A 60 9.92 6.82 -7.20
CA THR A 60 9.01 7.00 -6.04
C THR A 60 8.95 8.43 -5.50
N ASN A 61 9.89 9.29 -5.89
CA ASN A 61 10.00 10.68 -5.47
C ASN A 61 9.43 11.68 -6.50
N GLY A 62 8.93 11.21 -7.65
CA GLY A 62 8.34 12.06 -8.70
C GLY A 62 9.36 12.86 -9.54
N LEU A 63 10.65 12.79 -9.19
CA LEU A 63 11.70 13.68 -9.74
C LEU A 63 12.17 13.30 -11.16
N ASP A 64 12.08 12.02 -11.53
CA ASP A 64 12.25 11.56 -12.91
C ASP A 64 10.86 11.29 -13.49
N PHE A 65 10.40 12.12 -14.43
CA PHE A 65 9.06 12.01 -15.00
C PHE A 65 9.03 12.32 -16.49
N THR A 66 8.10 11.68 -17.20
CA THR A 66 7.86 11.91 -18.63
C THR A 66 6.52 12.61 -18.85
N ILE A 67 6.49 13.59 -19.74
CA ILE A 67 5.31 14.37 -20.07
C ILE A 67 4.72 13.88 -21.40
N VAL A 68 3.41 13.59 -21.44
CA VAL A 68 2.71 13.19 -22.66
C VAL A 68 1.44 14.05 -22.85
N GLU A 69 1.15 14.39 -24.10
CA GLU A 69 -0.08 15.09 -24.50
C GLU A 69 -1.18 14.05 -24.77
N PRO A 70 -2.41 14.22 -24.24
CA PRO A 70 -3.48 13.25 -24.50
C PRO A 70 -4.00 13.40 -25.94
N ASP A 71 -4.06 12.30 -26.69
CA ASP A 71 -4.80 12.18 -27.95
C ASP A 71 -5.86 11.08 -27.82
N ASP A 72 -7.10 11.37 -28.21
CA ASP A 72 -8.31 10.61 -27.82
C ASP A 72 -8.67 9.46 -28.79
N ASN A 73 -7.81 9.09 -29.76
CA ASN A 73 -8.14 8.07 -30.78
C ASN A 73 -7.14 6.90 -30.95
N SER A 74 -6.34 6.53 -29.95
CA SER A 74 -5.35 5.45 -30.13
C SER A 74 -5.93 4.03 -29.96
N TYR A 75 -5.98 3.25 -31.05
CA TYR A 75 -6.28 1.80 -31.07
C TYR A 75 -5.06 0.90 -30.71
N LEU A 76 -4.07 1.47 -30.01
CA LEU A 76 -2.84 0.79 -29.64
C LEU A 76 -2.92 0.36 -28.18
N LEU A 77 -3.01 -0.94 -27.94
CA LEU A 77 -3.18 -1.49 -26.59
C LEU A 77 -1.89 -1.43 -25.77
N ALA A 78 -0.74 -1.55 -26.44
CA ALA A 78 0.56 -1.32 -25.83
C ALA A 78 1.64 -1.01 -26.87
N LYS A 79 2.60 -0.15 -26.49
CA LYS A 79 3.85 0.09 -27.22
C LYS A 79 4.97 0.29 -26.22
N ASN A 80 5.87 -0.67 -26.13
CA ASN A 80 6.96 -0.65 -25.18
C ASN A 80 8.28 -0.69 -25.95
N ARG A 81 9.30 0.04 -25.51
CA ARG A 81 10.65 -0.06 -26.10
C ARG A 81 11.63 -0.57 -25.04
N PRO A 82 11.47 -1.79 -24.49
CA PRO A 82 12.37 -2.23 -23.44
C PRO A 82 13.74 -2.41 -24.07
N ARG A 83 14.58 -1.37 -24.03
CA ARG A 83 15.94 -1.38 -24.57
C ARG A 83 16.81 -2.12 -23.58
N VAL A 84 16.60 -3.42 -23.53
CA VAL A 84 17.40 -4.33 -22.73
C VAL A 84 18.55 -4.74 -23.64
N ASN A 85 19.77 -4.35 -23.29
CA ASN A 85 20.98 -4.77 -23.97
C ASN A 85 21.87 -5.40 -22.92
N ILE A 86 21.93 -6.73 -22.91
CA ILE A 86 22.68 -7.46 -21.89
C ILE A 86 24.16 -7.39 -22.28
N THR A 87 24.96 -6.68 -21.48
CA THR A 87 26.38 -6.46 -21.78
C THR A 87 27.32 -7.42 -21.06
N ASN A 88 26.84 -8.08 -20.01
CA ASN A 88 27.48 -9.20 -19.31
C ASN A 88 26.43 -10.01 -18.51
N ASP A 89 26.82 -11.16 -17.96
CA ASP A 89 25.93 -12.06 -17.21
C ASP A 89 25.56 -11.56 -15.78
N ASP A 90 26.13 -10.45 -15.29
CA ASP A 90 25.73 -9.86 -14.00
C ASP A 90 24.48 -8.94 -14.13
N ASP A 91 24.14 -8.52 -15.36
CA ASP A 91 22.93 -7.74 -15.70
C ASP A 91 21.64 -8.60 -15.67
N ILE A 92 21.71 -9.88 -15.25
CA ILE A 92 20.59 -10.83 -15.24
C ILE A 92 19.41 -10.37 -14.37
N SER A 93 19.60 -9.44 -13.41
CA SER A 93 18.48 -8.86 -12.66
C SER A 93 17.52 -8.04 -13.53
N ASP A 94 17.96 -7.56 -14.70
CA ASP A 94 17.15 -6.78 -15.63
C ASP A 94 16.29 -7.65 -16.57
N ILE A 95 16.50 -8.98 -16.57
CA ILE A 95 15.68 -9.94 -17.35
C ILE A 95 14.24 -9.98 -16.83
N TRP A 96 14.04 -9.64 -15.56
CA TRP A 96 12.72 -9.48 -15.00
C TRP A 96 12.36 -8.03 -15.17
N GLN A 97 11.42 -7.66 -16.05
CA GLN A 97 10.41 -6.63 -15.75
C GLN A 97 9.38 -6.36 -16.88
N ALA A 98 9.35 -7.05 -18.04
CA ALA A 98 8.25 -6.88 -19.01
C ALA A 98 6.98 -7.72 -18.69
N ASN A 99 6.55 -7.70 -17.43
CA ASN A 99 5.24 -8.23 -17.03
C ASN A 99 4.22 -7.11 -17.20
N MET A 100 3.29 -7.25 -18.14
CA MET A 100 2.23 -6.27 -18.37
C MET A 100 0.87 -6.93 -18.23
N PHE A 101 0.03 -6.41 -17.35
CA PHE A 101 -1.38 -6.81 -17.30
C PHE A 101 -2.10 -6.18 -18.48
N LEU A 102 -2.71 -7.02 -19.31
CA LEU A 102 -3.49 -6.57 -20.46
C LEU A 102 -4.92 -7.06 -20.29
N SER A 103 -5.86 -6.12 -20.41
CA SER A 103 -7.27 -6.44 -20.58
C SER A 103 -7.50 -6.68 -22.07
N LEU A 104 -7.56 -7.94 -22.46
CA LEU A 104 -7.86 -8.35 -23.82
C LEU A 104 -9.35 -8.71 -23.92
N LYS A 105 -9.96 -8.48 -25.08
CA LYS A 105 -11.34 -8.87 -25.32
C LYS A 105 -11.39 -10.36 -25.66
N PRO A 106 -12.41 -11.11 -25.21
CA PRO A 106 -12.57 -12.52 -25.59
C PRO A 106 -12.83 -12.66 -27.09
N ASN A 107 -12.36 -13.75 -27.69
CA ASN A 107 -12.54 -14.09 -29.11
C ASN A 107 -12.11 -12.98 -30.10
N THR A 108 -11.12 -12.17 -29.74
CA THR A 108 -10.65 -11.02 -30.52
C THR A 108 -9.25 -11.26 -31.05
N LYS A 109 -8.99 -10.81 -32.28
CA LYS A 109 -7.70 -10.99 -32.97
C LYS A 109 -6.74 -9.85 -32.65
N TYR A 110 -5.49 -10.19 -32.36
CA TYR A 110 -4.43 -9.26 -31.98
C TYR A 110 -3.16 -9.53 -32.77
N THR A 111 -2.44 -8.47 -33.13
CA THR A 111 -1.10 -8.54 -33.72
C THR A 111 -0.07 -8.07 -32.71
N LEU A 112 0.86 -8.95 -32.32
CA LEU A 112 2.08 -8.62 -31.60
C LEU A 112 3.21 -8.39 -32.60
N THR A 113 3.88 -7.24 -32.53
CA THR A 113 5.11 -6.97 -33.30
C THR A 113 6.23 -6.68 -32.32
N ALA A 114 7.42 -7.25 -32.52
CA ALA A 114 8.59 -6.98 -31.71
C ALA A 114 9.85 -6.82 -32.57
N ARG A 115 10.78 -5.98 -32.11
CA ARG A 115 12.13 -5.81 -32.66
C ARG A 115 13.15 -6.23 -31.60
N ALA A 116 13.92 -7.26 -31.92
CA ALA A 116 14.91 -7.83 -31.02
C ALA A 116 16.07 -8.48 -31.80
N LYS A 117 17.12 -8.82 -31.07
CA LYS A 117 18.36 -9.48 -31.49
C LYS A 117 18.66 -10.57 -30.46
N GLY A 118 18.72 -11.82 -30.88
CA GLY A 118 19.24 -12.95 -30.10
C GLY A 118 20.77 -13.08 -30.23
N ASN A 119 21.35 -14.12 -29.63
CA ASN A 119 22.80 -14.41 -29.66
C ASN A 119 23.13 -15.77 -30.33
N ASN A 120 22.25 -16.25 -31.22
CA ASN A 120 22.16 -17.60 -31.83
C ASN A 120 21.22 -18.58 -31.12
N ASN A 121 20.56 -18.19 -30.02
CA ASN A 121 19.47 -18.94 -29.37
C ASN A 121 18.11 -18.21 -29.50
N LYS A 122 17.00 -18.95 -29.40
CA LYS A 122 15.62 -18.48 -29.66
C LYS A 122 15.09 -17.60 -28.53
N LEU A 123 14.48 -16.46 -28.88
CA LEU A 123 13.70 -15.61 -27.95
C LEU A 123 12.22 -16.05 -27.95
N TRP A 124 11.54 -16.11 -26.79
CA TRP A 124 10.11 -16.46 -26.69
C TRP A 124 9.26 -15.34 -26.07
N ALA A 125 7.98 -15.28 -26.45
CA ALA A 125 6.99 -14.37 -25.87
C ALA A 125 5.70 -15.15 -25.63
N TYR A 126 5.10 -15.07 -24.44
CA TYR A 126 3.85 -15.78 -24.16
C TYR A 126 2.90 -14.99 -23.24
N PHE A 127 1.63 -15.43 -23.19
CA PHE A 127 0.58 -14.85 -22.35
C PHE A 127 0.15 -15.86 -21.28
N ARG A 128 -0.09 -15.41 -20.05
CA ARG A 128 -0.52 -16.23 -18.92
C ARG A 128 -1.80 -15.66 -18.31
N ASN A 129 -2.84 -16.48 -18.15
CA ASN A 129 -4.05 -16.07 -17.44
C ASN A 129 -3.81 -16.15 -15.93
N ASN A 130 -4.05 -15.04 -15.22
CA ASN A 130 -3.73 -14.96 -13.78
C ASN A 130 -4.75 -15.65 -12.88
N LYS A 131 -5.99 -15.83 -13.34
CA LYS A 131 -7.03 -16.53 -12.57
C LYS A 131 -6.79 -18.04 -12.55
N THR A 132 -6.39 -18.61 -13.68
CA THR A 132 -6.22 -20.06 -13.85
C THR A 132 -4.75 -20.50 -13.78
N SER A 133 -3.80 -19.55 -13.77
CA SER A 133 -2.36 -19.79 -13.96
C SER A 133 -2.00 -20.49 -15.27
N GLN A 134 -2.95 -20.69 -16.19
CA GLN A 134 -2.73 -21.37 -17.45
C GLN A 134 -1.92 -20.50 -18.42
N GLU A 135 -0.86 -21.06 -19.00
CA GLU A 135 -0.05 -20.41 -20.03
C GLU A 135 -0.62 -20.72 -21.41
N TYR A 136 -0.84 -19.68 -22.21
CA TYR A 136 -1.32 -19.82 -23.57
C TYR A 136 -0.20 -19.52 -24.56
N SER A 137 0.20 -20.54 -25.32
CA SER A 137 1.16 -20.43 -26.43
C SER A 137 0.46 -19.87 -27.68
N TRP A 138 0.04 -18.61 -27.62
CA TRP A 138 -0.70 -17.97 -28.72
C TRP A 138 0.20 -17.46 -29.86
N GLY A 139 1.52 -17.61 -29.78
CA GLY A 139 2.43 -17.36 -30.90
C GLY A 139 3.89 -17.21 -30.47
N GLN A 140 4.82 -17.78 -31.24
CA GLN A 140 6.26 -17.77 -30.98
C GLN A 140 6.99 -16.85 -31.98
N LEU A 141 7.83 -15.94 -31.50
CA LEU A 141 8.64 -15.03 -32.33
C LEU A 141 10.13 -15.31 -32.14
N GLU A 142 10.77 -15.99 -33.09
CA GLU A 142 12.21 -16.32 -33.02
C GLU A 142 13.06 -15.20 -33.61
N PHE A 143 14.11 -14.76 -32.90
CA PHE A 143 15.01 -13.67 -33.34
C PHE A 143 16.46 -14.15 -33.47
N GLY A 144 17.12 -13.77 -34.57
CA GLY A 144 18.52 -14.10 -34.88
C GLY A 144 19.52 -13.10 -34.30
N ASN A 145 20.79 -13.27 -34.65
CA ASN A 145 21.96 -12.54 -34.14
C ASN A 145 22.11 -11.08 -34.63
N THR A 146 21.14 -10.57 -35.38
CA THR A 146 21.03 -9.16 -35.79
C THR A 146 19.69 -8.58 -35.36
N LEU A 147 19.64 -7.26 -35.12
CA LEU A 147 18.42 -6.59 -34.70
C LEU A 147 17.37 -6.59 -35.81
N GLU A 148 16.31 -7.38 -35.64
CA GLU A 148 15.27 -7.60 -36.64
C GLU A 148 13.86 -7.39 -36.07
N THR A 149 12.90 -7.02 -36.91
CA THR A 149 11.49 -6.81 -36.53
C THR A 149 10.62 -7.93 -37.06
N LYS A 150 9.87 -8.59 -36.18
CA LYS A 150 8.97 -9.70 -36.50
C LYS A 150 7.60 -9.49 -35.86
N ASN A 151 6.56 -10.09 -36.43
CA ASN A 151 5.20 -10.02 -35.90
C ASN A 151 4.51 -11.39 -35.91
N VAL A 152 3.53 -11.55 -35.02
CA VAL A 152 2.68 -12.73 -34.90
C VAL A 152 1.26 -12.27 -34.60
N VAL A 153 0.29 -12.95 -35.21
CA VAL A 153 -1.13 -12.69 -35.01
C VAL A 153 -1.73 -13.83 -34.20
N PHE A 154 -2.56 -13.49 -33.21
CA PHE A 154 -3.24 -14.47 -32.38
C PHE A 154 -4.67 -14.07 -32.04
N THR A 155 -5.51 -15.04 -31.68
CA THR A 155 -6.90 -14.82 -31.27
C THR A 155 -7.09 -15.28 -29.83
N THR A 156 -7.64 -14.43 -28.99
CA THR A 156 -7.93 -14.75 -27.58
C THR A 156 -9.05 -15.77 -27.42
N GLY A 157 -9.00 -16.59 -26.37
CA GLY A 157 -10.09 -17.50 -26.00
C GLY A 157 -11.27 -16.77 -25.32
N SER A 158 -12.24 -17.55 -24.80
CA SER A 158 -13.41 -17.01 -24.10
C SER A 158 -13.14 -16.54 -22.67
N ASP A 159 -11.99 -16.90 -22.08
CA ASP A 159 -11.60 -16.58 -20.70
C ASP A 159 -10.27 -15.80 -20.68
N VAL A 160 -10.38 -14.48 -20.85
CA VAL A 160 -9.22 -13.55 -20.96
C VAL A 160 -9.33 -12.32 -20.05
N ASP A 161 -10.18 -12.39 -19.03
CA ASP A 161 -10.19 -11.38 -17.97
C ASP A 161 -8.94 -11.55 -17.09
N ASP A 162 -8.09 -10.51 -16.99
CA ASP A 162 -6.82 -10.49 -16.25
C ASP A 162 -5.70 -11.40 -16.80
N VAL A 163 -5.23 -11.11 -18.01
CA VAL A 163 -4.08 -11.80 -18.63
C VAL A 163 -2.79 -11.03 -18.40
N LEU A 164 -1.77 -11.71 -17.85
CA LEU A 164 -0.40 -11.22 -17.78
C LEU A 164 0.34 -11.58 -19.07
N PHE A 165 0.81 -10.57 -19.78
CA PHE A 165 1.75 -10.77 -20.88
C PHE A 165 3.18 -10.74 -20.35
N LYS A 166 3.97 -11.74 -20.75
CA LYS A 166 5.35 -11.90 -20.31
C LYS A 166 6.24 -12.27 -21.50
N PHE A 167 7.28 -11.47 -21.73
CA PHE A 167 8.40 -11.89 -22.55
C PHE A 167 9.29 -12.83 -21.74
N ILE A 168 9.53 -14.04 -22.24
CA ILE A 168 10.49 -14.96 -21.63
C ILE A 168 11.57 -15.28 -22.63
N LEU A 169 12.77 -14.79 -22.32
CA LEU A 169 14.00 -15.24 -22.92
C LEU A 169 14.43 -16.54 -22.23
N VAL A 170 14.62 -17.62 -22.97
CA VAL A 170 15.22 -18.83 -22.43
C VAL A 170 16.42 -19.21 -23.31
N PRO A 171 17.64 -18.96 -22.85
CA PRO A 171 18.78 -19.73 -23.30
C PRO A 171 18.78 -21.05 -22.53
N GLU A 172 18.85 -22.16 -23.25
CA GLU A 172 18.93 -23.47 -22.61
C GLU A 172 20.28 -23.67 -21.90
N ASP A 173 21.37 -22.97 -22.27
CA ASP A 173 22.63 -22.96 -21.50
C ASP A 173 23.52 -21.75 -21.86
N GLU A 174 24.09 -21.11 -20.82
CA GLU A 174 25.30 -20.27 -20.70
C GLU A 174 25.62 -19.14 -21.74
N ASN A 175 25.68 -17.89 -21.24
CA ASN A 175 26.07 -16.60 -21.86
C ASN A 175 24.94 -15.77 -22.51
N TRP A 176 24.50 -14.73 -21.80
CA TRP A 176 23.46 -13.77 -22.18
C TRP A 176 23.98 -12.52 -22.89
N THR A 177 25.31 -12.39 -23.00
CA THR A 177 25.98 -11.21 -23.57
C THR A 177 25.59 -11.01 -25.03
N GLY A 178 25.07 -9.81 -25.35
CA GLY A 178 24.77 -9.37 -26.72
C GLY A 178 23.33 -9.59 -27.18
N VAL A 179 22.45 -10.14 -26.33
CA VAL A 179 20.99 -10.19 -26.53
C VAL A 179 20.40 -8.80 -26.34
N GLN A 180 19.54 -8.40 -27.27
CA GLN A 180 18.91 -7.09 -27.27
C GLN A 180 17.42 -7.18 -27.58
N VAL A 181 16.56 -6.66 -26.72
CA VAL A 181 15.19 -6.29 -27.11
C VAL A 181 15.20 -4.78 -27.35
N ASP A 182 14.68 -4.30 -28.47
CA ASP A 182 14.58 -2.86 -28.76
C ASP A 182 13.17 -2.38 -28.47
N TRP A 183 12.14 -3.04 -29.05
CA TRP A 183 10.75 -2.66 -28.83
C TRP A 183 9.70 -3.72 -29.16
N TYR A 184 8.48 -3.53 -28.67
CA TYR A 184 7.30 -4.30 -29.08
C TYR A 184 6.01 -3.48 -29.03
N THR A 185 5.01 -3.89 -29.82
CA THR A 185 3.65 -3.31 -29.89
C THR A 185 2.60 -4.42 -29.93
N ILE A 186 1.45 -4.17 -29.30
CA ILE A 186 0.27 -5.03 -29.42
C ILE A 186 -0.91 -4.19 -29.92
N HIS A 187 -1.55 -4.67 -30.97
CA HIS A 187 -2.66 -4.00 -31.64
C HIS A 187 -3.86 -4.91 -31.80
N GLU A 188 -5.06 -4.35 -31.63
CA GLU A 188 -6.33 -5.02 -31.88
C GLU A 188 -6.59 -5.04 -33.40
N GLY A 189 -6.58 -6.23 -34.03
CA GLY A 189 -6.69 -6.41 -35.49
C GLY A 189 -5.38 -6.80 -36.19
N ASP A 190 -5.45 -7.00 -37.51
CA ASP A 190 -4.32 -7.36 -38.39
C ASP A 190 -3.65 -6.09 -38.94
N ARG A 191 -2.50 -5.69 -38.39
CA ARG A 191 -1.76 -4.52 -38.89
C ARG A 191 -0.25 -4.74 -38.91
N PRO A 192 0.42 -4.66 -40.08
CA PRO A 192 1.86 -4.80 -40.17
C PRO A 192 2.61 -3.57 -39.61
N TYR A 193 3.85 -3.79 -39.18
CA TYR A 193 4.67 -2.76 -38.53
C TYR A 193 4.87 -1.47 -39.38
N THR A 194 4.93 -1.62 -40.70
CA THR A 194 5.15 -0.54 -41.66
C THR A 194 4.06 0.53 -41.60
N ASP A 195 2.92 0.21 -41.00
CA ASP A 195 1.75 1.09 -40.96
C ASP A 195 1.73 1.98 -39.71
N TYR A 196 2.72 1.86 -38.82
CA TYR A 196 2.87 2.72 -37.64
C TYR A 196 3.77 3.93 -37.94
N PRO A 197 3.37 5.16 -37.57
CA PRO A 197 4.21 6.34 -37.70
C PRO A 197 5.51 6.17 -36.89
N THR A 198 6.67 6.44 -37.50
CA THR A 198 8.00 6.30 -36.88
C THR A 198 8.22 7.20 -35.65
N ASN A 199 7.36 8.21 -35.45
CA ASN A 199 7.52 9.28 -34.48
C ASN A 199 6.51 9.26 -33.31
N GLU A 200 5.70 8.21 -33.13
CA GLU A 200 4.87 8.10 -31.92
C GLU A 200 5.68 7.59 -30.71
N PRO A 201 5.62 8.23 -29.53
CA PRO A 201 6.34 7.80 -28.34
C PRO A 201 5.82 6.46 -27.81
N ALA A 202 6.68 5.70 -27.13
CA ALA A 202 6.35 4.42 -26.53
C ALA A 202 5.70 4.59 -25.14
N GLN A 203 4.55 3.97 -24.93
CA GLN A 203 3.83 3.92 -23.65
C GLN A 203 4.38 2.78 -22.77
N TYR A 204 5.34 3.09 -21.91
CA TYR A 204 5.84 2.17 -20.88
C TYR A 204 4.93 2.18 -19.65
N HIS A 205 4.50 1.00 -19.22
CA HIS A 205 3.76 0.80 -17.97
C HIS A 205 4.59 -0.05 -17.01
N LYS A 206 5.34 0.61 -16.12
CA LYS A 206 5.72 -0.01 -14.85
C LYS A 206 5.81 1.04 -13.75
N TYR A 207 5.06 0.81 -12.68
CA TYR A 207 4.86 1.64 -11.48
C TYR A 207 4.98 3.14 -11.72
N ARG A 208 3.91 3.77 -12.19
CA ARG A 208 3.88 5.23 -12.26
C ARG A 208 2.76 5.80 -11.40
N TYR A 209 3.16 6.61 -10.43
CA TYR A 209 2.29 7.62 -9.88
C TYR A 209 1.79 8.47 -11.03
N PHE A 210 0.49 8.74 -11.02
CA PHE A 210 -0.16 9.51 -12.05
C PHE A 210 -0.35 10.92 -11.50
N GLY A 211 0.03 11.92 -12.27
CA GLY A 211 -0.32 13.30 -11.97
C GLY A 211 -0.85 14.01 -13.21
N TYR A 212 -1.85 14.87 -13.00
CA TYR A 212 -2.23 15.87 -13.99
C TYR A 212 -1.80 17.23 -13.48
N VAL A 213 -1.19 18.01 -14.37
CA VAL A 213 -1.05 19.44 -14.12
C VAL A 213 -1.43 20.21 -15.36
N PHE A 214 -2.07 21.34 -15.10
CA PHE A 214 -2.41 22.31 -16.10
C PHE A 214 -1.48 23.52 -15.91
N LYS A 215 -0.43 23.60 -16.73
CA LYS A 215 0.65 24.59 -16.56
C LYS A 215 1.12 25.20 -17.88
N ASN A 216 1.40 26.50 -17.85
CA ASN A 216 2.04 27.21 -18.96
C ASN A 216 3.53 26.93 -18.99
N GLY A 217 4.02 26.29 -20.06
CA GLY A 217 5.40 25.80 -20.20
C GLY A 217 5.56 24.31 -19.85
N THR A 218 6.78 23.77 -19.96
CA THR A 218 7.08 22.38 -19.59
C THR A 218 6.97 22.23 -18.06
N PRO A 219 6.03 21.43 -17.53
CA PRO A 219 5.91 21.23 -16.09
C PRO A 219 7.11 20.48 -15.51
N THR A 220 7.33 20.65 -14.20
CA THR A 220 8.35 19.99 -13.37
C THR A 220 7.69 19.02 -12.40
N ALA A 221 8.44 18.08 -11.84
CA ALA A 221 7.98 17.03 -10.93
C ALA A 221 7.05 17.52 -9.81
N SER A 222 7.36 18.68 -9.22
CA SER A 222 6.63 19.27 -8.10
C SER A 222 5.29 19.92 -8.49
N ASP A 223 5.02 20.08 -9.79
CA ASP A 223 3.78 20.68 -10.28
C ASP A 223 2.63 19.66 -10.35
N PHE A 224 2.92 18.36 -10.25
CA PHE A 224 1.96 17.28 -10.38
C PHE A 224 1.44 16.80 -9.02
N ASP A 225 0.11 16.70 -8.87
CA ASP A 225 -0.50 15.96 -7.77
C ASP A 225 -0.41 14.46 -8.08
N TRP A 226 0.56 13.79 -7.48
CA TRP A 226 0.86 12.38 -7.71
C TRP A 226 -0.05 11.46 -6.90
N PHE A 227 -0.74 10.54 -7.58
CA PHE A 227 -1.57 9.53 -6.93
C PHE A 227 -1.31 8.13 -7.49
N ASP A 228 -1.52 7.12 -6.65
CA ASP A 228 -1.43 5.70 -7.01
C ASP A 228 -2.69 5.27 -7.78
N ILE A 229 -2.51 4.52 -8.87
CA ILE A 229 -3.58 4.14 -9.81
C ILE A 229 -4.60 3.16 -9.23
N GLN A 230 -4.47 2.73 -7.97
CA GLN A 230 -5.49 1.89 -7.34
C GLN A 230 -6.80 2.62 -6.95
N GLN A 231 -6.99 3.92 -7.23
CA GLN A 231 -8.26 4.60 -6.93
C GLN A 231 -8.80 5.56 -8.02
N LYS A 232 -9.98 5.18 -8.56
CA LYS A 232 -11.03 5.97 -9.26
C LYS A 232 -10.81 6.44 -10.71
N SER A 233 -11.70 5.95 -11.58
CA SER A 233 -12.11 6.57 -12.86
C SER A 233 -13.06 7.75 -12.64
N ILE A 234 -12.93 8.87 -13.37
CA ILE A 234 -14.06 9.82 -13.56
C ILE A 234 -14.05 10.44 -14.98
N THR A 235 -15.15 10.22 -15.70
CA THR A 235 -15.66 10.91 -16.89
C THR A 235 -16.57 12.09 -16.50
N GLY A 236 -16.44 13.25 -17.15
CA GLY A 236 -17.37 14.40 -17.07
C GLY A 236 -16.82 15.68 -17.76
N ASP A 237 -17.67 16.43 -18.47
CA ASP A 237 -17.39 17.53 -19.43
C ASP A 237 -16.31 18.56 -18.99
N LYS A 238 -15.36 18.89 -19.89
CA LYS A 238 -14.08 19.58 -19.57
C LYS A 238 -13.86 20.98 -20.15
N TYR A 239 -14.59 21.43 -21.20
CA TYR A 239 -14.23 22.64 -21.97
C TYR A 239 -15.37 23.68 -22.04
N THR A 240 -15.01 24.98 -21.99
CA THR A 240 -15.92 26.11 -22.22
C THR A 240 -15.41 26.93 -23.42
N HIS A 241 -16.27 27.18 -24.42
CA HIS A 241 -15.94 27.93 -25.62
C HIS A 241 -16.62 29.29 -25.64
N LEU A 242 -15.89 30.30 -26.12
CA LEU A 242 -16.37 31.66 -26.32
C LEU A 242 -16.20 32.04 -27.79
N VAL A 243 -17.27 32.54 -28.40
CA VAL A 243 -17.31 33.02 -29.79
C VAL A 243 -18.11 34.32 -29.83
N TYR A 244 -18.00 35.07 -30.91
CA TYR A 244 -18.61 36.38 -31.03
C TYR A 244 -19.35 36.52 -32.37
N SER A 245 -20.48 37.22 -32.36
CA SER A 245 -21.30 37.50 -33.53
C SER A 245 -21.83 38.92 -33.45
N ASP A 246 -22.07 39.57 -34.61
CA ASP A 246 -22.77 40.85 -34.65
C ASP A 246 -24.29 40.68 -34.57
N ASN A 247 -24.76 39.43 -34.68
CA ASN A 247 -26.16 39.06 -34.72
C ASN A 247 -26.57 38.37 -33.41
N ALA A 248 -27.76 38.73 -32.89
CA ALA A 248 -28.29 38.17 -31.65
C ALA A 248 -28.52 36.65 -31.70
N ASP A 249 -28.72 36.09 -32.90
CA ASP A 249 -28.94 34.66 -33.13
C ASP A 249 -27.63 33.86 -33.29
N GLY A 250 -26.48 34.53 -33.19
CA GLY A 250 -25.17 33.90 -33.34
C GLY A 250 -24.76 33.58 -34.78
N SER A 251 -25.50 34.02 -35.80
CA SER A 251 -25.12 33.78 -37.20
C SER A 251 -23.81 34.47 -37.57
N GLY A 252 -22.98 33.82 -38.41
CA GLY A 252 -21.68 34.38 -38.82
C GLY A 252 -20.70 34.56 -37.67
N PHE A 253 -20.78 33.69 -36.64
CA PHE A 253 -19.92 33.79 -35.48
C PHE A 253 -18.47 33.49 -35.79
N GLY A 254 -17.57 34.21 -35.12
CA GLY A 254 -16.14 34.06 -35.24
C GLY A 254 -15.45 34.32 -33.90
N ARG A 255 -14.12 34.42 -33.94
CA ARG A 255 -13.31 34.67 -32.73
C ARG A 255 -13.02 36.15 -32.49
N GLU A 256 -13.34 37.00 -33.46
CA GLU A 256 -13.16 38.44 -33.36
C GLU A 256 -14.26 39.09 -32.51
N PRO A 257 -13.94 40.01 -31.58
CA PRO A 257 -14.93 40.66 -30.72
C PRO A 257 -16.01 41.39 -31.52
N LYS A 258 -17.28 41.08 -31.22
CA LYS A 258 -18.47 41.61 -31.90
C LYS A 258 -19.57 41.98 -30.92
N ALA A 259 -20.72 42.43 -31.42
CA ALA A 259 -21.82 42.93 -30.59
C ALA A 259 -22.43 41.90 -29.62
N TYR A 260 -22.30 40.60 -29.87
CA TYR A 260 -22.81 39.48 -29.06
C TYR A 260 -21.73 38.41 -28.85
N MET A 261 -21.80 37.70 -27.72
CA MET A 261 -20.89 36.63 -27.30
C MET A 261 -21.65 35.34 -27.03
N GLY A 262 -21.27 34.25 -27.69
CA GLY A 262 -21.80 32.91 -27.51
C GLY A 262 -20.94 32.09 -26.56
N ILE A 263 -21.59 31.36 -25.64
CA ILE A 263 -20.94 30.50 -24.63
C ILE A 263 -21.47 29.07 -24.76
N ALA A 264 -20.57 28.09 -24.91
CA ALA A 264 -20.90 26.65 -24.96
C ALA A 264 -20.00 25.83 -24.02
N ARG A 265 -20.52 24.73 -23.46
CA ARG A 265 -19.72 23.73 -22.71
C ARG A 265 -19.73 22.38 -23.40
N THR A 266 -18.57 21.75 -23.54
CA THR A 266 -18.42 20.47 -24.23
C THR A 266 -17.32 19.59 -23.61
N THR A 267 -17.24 18.34 -24.06
CA THR A 267 -16.13 17.40 -23.80
C THR A 267 -14.98 17.54 -24.79
N SER A 268 -15.11 18.36 -25.84
CA SER A 268 -14.13 18.52 -26.91
C SER A 268 -13.46 19.90 -26.85
N PRO A 269 -12.14 20.02 -27.07
CA PRO A 269 -11.47 21.31 -27.17
C PRO A 269 -11.82 22.06 -28.47
N VAL A 270 -12.43 21.38 -29.46
CA VAL A 270 -12.83 22.00 -30.72
C VAL A 270 -14.09 22.83 -30.52
N THR A 271 -13.99 24.14 -30.79
CA THR A 271 -15.13 25.06 -30.75
C THR A 271 -16.27 24.52 -31.63
N PRO A 272 -17.48 24.29 -31.09
CA PRO A 272 -18.60 23.83 -31.88
C PRO A 272 -18.84 24.71 -33.10
N THR A 273 -19.12 24.09 -34.23
CA THR A 273 -19.40 24.78 -35.50
C THR A 273 -20.89 25.10 -35.67
N ASP A 274 -21.76 24.49 -34.87
CA ASP A 274 -23.19 24.82 -34.83
C ASP A 274 -23.45 25.97 -33.84
N LYS A 275 -24.02 27.07 -34.35
CA LYS A 275 -24.40 28.25 -33.54
C LYS A 275 -25.40 27.91 -32.43
N LYS A 276 -26.22 26.86 -32.59
CA LYS A 276 -27.20 26.39 -31.59
C LYS A 276 -26.55 25.78 -30.35
N ALA A 277 -25.27 25.38 -30.44
CA ALA A 277 -24.52 24.88 -29.28
C ALA A 277 -24.18 25.98 -28.26
N PHE A 278 -24.29 27.26 -28.65
CA PHE A 278 -23.91 28.41 -27.82
C PHE A 278 -25.12 29.18 -27.30
N LYS A 279 -25.03 29.66 -26.07
CA LYS A 279 -25.92 30.67 -25.49
C LYS A 279 -25.35 32.07 -25.72
N TRP A 280 -26.10 32.96 -26.37
CA TRP A 280 -25.63 34.27 -26.84
C TRP A 280 -26.01 35.42 -25.90
N VAL A 281 -25.08 36.35 -25.66
CA VAL A 281 -25.20 37.49 -24.73
C VAL A 281 -24.61 38.75 -25.37
N ARG A 282 -25.33 39.89 -25.40
CA ARG A 282 -24.87 41.15 -26.02
C ARG A 282 -23.72 41.79 -25.22
N LEU A 283 -22.66 42.24 -25.89
CA LEU A 283 -21.43 42.81 -25.31
C LEU A 283 -21.24 44.33 -25.51
N LYS A 284 -21.77 44.91 -26.59
CA LYS A 284 -21.56 46.33 -26.95
C LYS A 284 -22.88 47.09 -26.89
N GLY A 285 -22.94 48.11 -26.03
CA GLY A 285 -23.92 49.19 -26.11
C GLY A 285 -23.47 50.22 -27.16
N ASP A 286 -24.42 50.78 -27.90
CA ASP A 286 -24.15 51.75 -28.97
C ASP A 286 -23.58 53.06 -28.37
N ASP A 287 -22.43 53.50 -28.92
CA ASP A 287 -21.73 54.77 -28.72
C ASP A 287 -21.44 55.31 -27.31
N GLY A 288 -20.14 55.38 -26.99
CA GLY A 288 -19.59 55.99 -25.79
C GLY A 288 -19.85 57.49 -25.69
N LYS A 289 -20.99 57.87 -25.08
CA LYS A 289 -21.07 59.05 -24.22
C LYS A 289 -20.52 58.68 -22.84
N SER A 290 -19.90 59.65 -22.14
CA SER A 290 -19.52 59.52 -20.73
C SER A 290 -20.63 58.80 -19.99
N ALA A 291 -20.32 57.70 -19.31
CA ALA A 291 -21.32 57.02 -18.50
C ALA A 291 -21.94 58.07 -17.56
N PRO A 292 -23.29 58.14 -17.46
CA PRO A 292 -23.96 58.86 -16.39
C PRO A 292 -23.31 58.46 -15.06
N ASN A 293 -23.31 59.34 -14.05
CA ASN A 293 -22.77 58.99 -12.75
C ASN A 293 -23.33 57.62 -12.29
N PHE A 294 -22.51 56.77 -11.69
CA PHE A 294 -23.04 55.52 -11.14
C PHE A 294 -24.02 55.86 -10.01
N ASN A 295 -25.06 55.04 -9.88
CA ASN A 295 -26.08 55.29 -8.87
C ASN A 295 -25.45 55.17 -7.48
N LEU A 296 -25.69 56.16 -6.62
CA LEU A 296 -25.24 56.11 -5.24
C LEU A 296 -26.08 55.15 -4.42
N LEU A 297 -27.31 54.83 -4.86
CA LEU A 297 -28.23 53.93 -4.17
C LEU A 297 -27.93 52.47 -4.52
N LEU A 298 -27.86 51.62 -3.49
CA LEU A 298 -27.56 50.19 -3.59
C LEU A 298 -28.83 49.37 -3.86
N ASN A 299 -28.69 48.27 -4.60
CA ASN A 299 -29.75 47.27 -4.85
C ASN A 299 -31.06 47.84 -5.45
N THR A 300 -30.96 48.89 -6.27
CA THR A 300 -32.14 49.59 -6.82
C THR A 300 -32.85 48.87 -7.98
N GLU A 301 -32.40 47.65 -8.32
CA GLU A 301 -33.16 46.69 -9.16
C GLU A 301 -34.30 46.01 -8.39
N ILE A 302 -34.34 46.14 -7.05
CA ILE A 302 -35.41 45.63 -6.18
C ILE A 302 -35.65 44.12 -6.38
N LYS A 303 -34.58 43.32 -6.34
CA LYS A 303 -34.64 41.86 -6.52
C LYS A 303 -35.38 41.15 -5.39
N SER A 304 -35.34 41.70 -4.19
CA SER A 304 -35.98 41.14 -3.00
C SER A 304 -36.21 42.23 -1.93
N SER A 305 -36.89 41.85 -0.84
CA SER A 305 -37.17 42.75 0.30
C SER A 305 -35.93 43.25 1.04
N SER A 306 -34.74 42.65 0.81
CA SER A 306 -33.48 43.17 1.36
C SER A 306 -32.95 44.42 0.63
N SER A 307 -33.59 44.81 -0.48
CA SER A 307 -33.17 45.97 -1.29
C SER A 307 -33.48 47.31 -0.63
N TYR A 308 -34.39 47.33 0.34
CA TYR A 308 -34.84 48.53 1.05
C TYR A 308 -35.04 48.22 2.54
N THR A 309 -35.06 49.26 3.36
CA THR A 309 -35.45 49.15 4.77
C THR A 309 -36.87 49.63 4.97
N LEU A 310 -37.61 48.99 5.88
CA LEU A 310 -39.01 49.30 6.13
C LEU A 310 -39.17 50.46 7.12
N ASN A 311 -40.13 51.33 6.86
CA ASN A 311 -40.62 52.31 7.82
C ASN A 311 -42.14 52.19 7.95
N GLY A 312 -42.60 51.17 8.71
CA GLY A 312 -44.01 50.97 9.04
C GLY A 312 -44.95 50.63 7.87
N ALA A 313 -44.43 50.45 6.66
CA ALA A 313 -45.17 49.98 5.47
C ALA A 313 -45.03 48.47 5.27
N SER A 314 -45.99 47.89 4.52
CA SER A 314 -45.98 46.50 4.07
C SER A 314 -45.91 46.47 2.53
N PRO A 315 -44.71 46.61 1.95
CA PRO A 315 -44.56 46.73 0.51
C PRO A 315 -44.71 45.40 -0.23
N THR A 316 -45.22 45.48 -1.45
CA THR A 316 -45.29 44.37 -2.42
C THR A 316 -44.26 44.60 -3.52
N ILE A 317 -43.50 43.56 -3.89
CA ILE A 317 -42.57 43.65 -5.03
C ILE A 317 -43.28 43.13 -6.27
N ASN A 318 -43.54 44.01 -7.24
CA ASN A 318 -44.11 43.63 -8.52
C ASN A 318 -42.95 43.26 -9.46
N GLN A 319 -42.95 42.02 -9.94
CA GLN A 319 -41.90 41.54 -10.85
C GLN A 319 -42.11 42.08 -12.26
N ASN A 320 -41.02 42.45 -12.95
CA ASN A 320 -41.02 42.81 -14.37
C ASN A 320 -42.08 43.89 -14.74
N ASP A 321 -42.12 44.98 -13.98
CA ASP A 321 -43.14 46.03 -14.04
C ASP A 321 -42.68 47.23 -14.90
N PHE A 322 -41.75 48.04 -14.39
CA PHE A 322 -41.23 49.21 -15.13
C PHE A 322 -39.92 48.83 -15.84
N ASN A 323 -39.86 49.05 -17.17
CA ASN A 323 -38.70 48.72 -18.02
C ASN A 323 -38.19 47.27 -17.88
N GLY A 324 -39.09 46.34 -17.56
CA GLY A 324 -38.75 44.93 -17.33
C GLY A 324 -38.01 44.66 -16.01
N ARG A 325 -37.95 45.63 -15.10
CA ARG A 325 -37.40 45.49 -13.75
C ARG A 325 -38.50 45.50 -12.69
N ASN A 326 -38.14 45.10 -11.48
CA ASN A 326 -39.09 45.04 -10.38
C ASN A 326 -39.43 46.46 -9.89
N SER A 327 -40.67 46.63 -9.43
CA SER A 327 -41.10 47.81 -8.68
C SER A 327 -41.44 47.43 -7.25
N VAL A 328 -41.42 48.41 -6.35
CA VAL A 328 -41.90 48.25 -4.98
C VAL A 328 -43.15 49.12 -4.80
N GLU A 329 -44.26 48.46 -4.49
CA GLU A 329 -45.57 49.02 -4.27
C GLU A 329 -45.87 49.16 -2.78
N ILE A 330 -46.44 50.30 -2.40
CA ILE A 330 -46.78 50.67 -1.04
C ILE A 330 -48.24 51.15 -1.06
N ASN A 331 -49.11 50.36 -0.44
CA ASN A 331 -50.52 50.70 -0.28
C ASN A 331 -50.82 51.06 1.18
N ASN A 332 -50.81 52.35 1.48
CA ASN A 332 -51.21 52.86 2.79
C ASN A 332 -52.64 53.42 2.70
N ASN A 333 -53.62 52.67 3.18
CA ASN A 333 -55.03 53.06 3.21
C ASN A 333 -55.59 52.97 4.65
N GLY A 334 -56.59 53.79 4.99
CA GLY A 334 -57.28 53.79 6.29
C GLY A 334 -56.54 54.46 7.45
N GLN A 335 -55.50 55.26 7.20
CA GLN A 335 -54.79 56.04 8.23
C GLN A 335 -55.59 57.28 8.63
N THR A 336 -55.84 57.45 9.94
CA THR A 336 -56.49 58.66 10.50
C THR A 336 -55.47 59.69 11.01
N ASN A 337 -54.27 59.24 11.39
CA ASN A 337 -53.16 60.04 11.92
C ASN A 337 -51.95 60.06 10.98
N TYR A 338 -51.01 60.98 11.23
CA TYR A 338 -49.73 61.05 10.52
C TYR A 338 -48.88 59.80 10.81
N GLY A 339 -48.53 59.06 9.77
CA GLY A 339 -47.85 57.76 9.88
C GLY A 339 -46.48 57.68 9.21
N TRP A 340 -46.20 58.54 8.21
CA TRP A 340 -44.94 58.56 7.46
C TRP A 340 -44.48 57.17 6.99
N LYS A 341 -45.43 56.35 6.51
CA LYS A 341 -45.19 54.95 6.19
C LYS A 341 -44.58 54.78 4.81
N GLY A 342 -43.49 54.04 4.72
CA GLY A 342 -42.80 53.80 3.45
C GLY A 342 -41.55 52.95 3.58
N ILE A 343 -40.57 53.22 2.73
CA ILE A 343 -39.30 52.49 2.66
C ILE A 343 -38.11 53.44 2.51
N SER A 344 -36.90 52.93 2.69
CA SER A 344 -35.69 53.65 2.29
C SER A 344 -34.62 52.78 1.64
N PHE A 345 -33.87 53.40 0.73
CA PHE A 345 -32.72 52.78 0.08
C PHE A 345 -31.41 53.17 0.77
N ARG A 346 -30.46 52.24 0.77
CA ARG A 346 -29.10 52.48 1.25
C ARG A 346 -28.29 53.22 0.19
N SER A 347 -27.47 54.16 0.63
CA SER A 347 -26.56 54.95 -0.19
C SER A 347 -25.10 54.57 0.12
N SER A 348 -24.29 54.44 -0.93
CA SER A 348 -22.84 54.30 -0.87
C SER A 348 -22.13 55.57 -0.37
N LYS A 349 -22.77 56.75 -0.49
CA LYS A 349 -22.27 58.04 0.02
C LYS A 349 -23.13 58.49 1.20
N LYS A 350 -22.48 58.83 2.32
CA LYS A 350 -23.13 59.30 3.57
C LYS A 350 -22.87 60.78 3.89
N GLU A 351 -21.94 61.39 3.18
CA GLU A 351 -21.45 62.73 3.42
C GLU A 351 -21.67 63.59 2.18
N PHE A 352 -22.35 64.71 2.36
CA PHE A 352 -22.65 65.69 1.34
C PHE A 352 -22.13 67.06 1.77
N LYS A 353 -21.40 67.74 0.90
CA LYS A 353 -20.75 69.02 1.20
C LYS A 353 -21.56 70.19 0.66
N ARG A 354 -21.54 71.32 1.38
CA ARG A 354 -22.17 72.56 0.93
C ARG A 354 -21.68 72.90 -0.48
N GLY A 355 -22.63 73.10 -1.40
CA GLY A 355 -22.36 73.41 -2.80
C GLY A 355 -22.39 72.22 -3.76
N GLU A 356 -22.38 70.96 -3.28
CA GLU A 356 -22.62 69.80 -4.16
C GLU A 356 -24.05 69.84 -4.72
N THR A 357 -24.23 69.44 -5.98
CA THR A 357 -25.57 69.32 -6.59
C THR A 357 -25.98 67.85 -6.61
N ILE A 358 -27.10 67.52 -5.94
CA ILE A 358 -27.68 66.18 -5.95
C ILE A 358 -28.69 66.08 -7.10
N LEU A 359 -28.56 65.01 -7.88
CA LEU A 359 -29.44 64.67 -8.99
C LEU A 359 -30.22 63.41 -8.64
N ILE A 360 -31.53 63.46 -8.75
CA ILE A 360 -32.41 62.33 -8.46
C ILE A 360 -33.33 62.11 -9.64
N ARG A 361 -33.41 60.85 -10.08
CA ARG A 361 -34.40 60.38 -11.04
C ARG A 361 -35.21 59.27 -10.37
N LEU A 362 -36.52 59.47 -10.28
CA LEU A 362 -37.43 58.56 -9.58
C LEU A 362 -38.70 58.33 -10.40
N PRO A 363 -38.77 57.20 -11.13
CA PRO A 363 -40.04 56.67 -11.63
C PRO A 363 -41.00 56.37 -10.47
N ILE A 364 -42.17 57.00 -10.50
CA ILE A 364 -43.24 56.81 -9.54
C ILE A 364 -44.57 56.64 -10.27
N TYR A 365 -45.41 55.73 -9.78
CA TYR A 365 -46.79 55.56 -10.19
C TYR A 365 -47.66 55.77 -8.95
N ILE A 366 -48.66 56.64 -9.05
CA ILE A 366 -49.60 56.90 -7.96
C ILE A 366 -50.98 56.46 -8.40
N TYR A 367 -51.57 55.51 -7.66
CA TYR A 367 -52.88 54.96 -7.96
C TYR A 367 -53.98 55.96 -7.56
N SER A 368 -55.09 56.03 -8.32
CA SER A 368 -56.24 56.86 -7.96
C SER A 368 -57.20 56.22 -6.97
N ASP A 369 -56.99 54.95 -6.62
CA ASP A 369 -57.86 54.15 -5.75
C ASP A 369 -57.82 54.61 -4.27
N VAL A 370 -56.75 55.27 -3.87
CA VAL A 370 -56.55 55.83 -2.53
C VAL A 370 -56.22 57.32 -2.63
N ASN A 371 -57.00 58.16 -1.95
CA ASN A 371 -56.69 59.58 -1.84
C ASN A 371 -55.35 59.80 -1.14
N VAL A 372 -54.51 60.65 -1.73
CA VAL A 372 -53.22 61.03 -1.14
C VAL A 372 -53.44 62.11 -0.09
N ASP A 373 -53.30 61.75 1.18
CA ASP A 373 -53.53 62.63 2.32
C ASP A 373 -52.20 63.18 2.87
N ASN A 374 -52.03 64.51 2.82
CA ASN A 374 -50.80 65.21 3.24
C ASN A 374 -49.52 64.80 2.46
N GLY A 375 -49.71 64.25 1.26
CA GLY A 375 -48.66 64.07 0.26
C GLY A 375 -47.85 62.78 0.36
N ILE A 376 -47.16 62.48 -0.73
CA ILE A 376 -46.12 61.44 -0.84
C ILE A 376 -44.78 62.18 -0.94
N THR A 377 -43.81 61.81 -0.09
CA THR A 377 -42.57 62.57 0.06
C THR A 377 -41.35 61.68 -0.18
N LEU A 378 -40.37 62.19 -0.93
CA LEU A 378 -38.99 61.73 -0.91
C LEU A 378 -38.19 62.62 0.04
N ALA A 379 -37.56 62.04 1.06
CA ALA A 379 -36.69 62.77 1.98
C ALA A 379 -35.27 62.19 1.96
N LEU A 380 -34.29 63.06 1.81
CA LEU A 380 -32.90 62.75 2.12
C LEU A 380 -32.67 63.07 3.59
N LYS A 381 -32.65 62.04 4.44
CA LYS A 381 -32.58 62.23 5.90
C LYS A 381 -31.93 61.05 6.59
N SER A 382 -31.45 61.26 7.81
CA SER A 382 -31.05 60.20 8.74
C SER A 382 -32.01 60.17 9.92
N HIS A 383 -32.62 59.02 10.18
CA HIS A 383 -33.42 58.82 11.40
C HIS A 383 -32.54 58.72 12.65
N VAL A 384 -31.29 58.26 12.49
CA VAL A 384 -30.29 58.29 13.57
C VAL A 384 -29.87 59.74 13.80
N GLY A 385 -30.28 60.30 14.93
CA GLY A 385 -30.06 61.72 15.26
C GLY A 385 -31.02 62.70 14.57
N ASN A 386 -32.06 62.21 13.88
CA ASN A 386 -33.15 62.97 13.26
C ASN A 386 -32.67 64.19 12.43
N LYS A 387 -31.69 64.00 11.55
CA LYS A 387 -31.16 65.04 10.67
C LYS A 387 -31.79 64.95 9.28
N THR A 388 -32.27 66.06 8.74
CA THR A 388 -32.84 66.12 7.38
C THR A 388 -31.97 67.01 6.52
N LEU A 389 -31.56 66.49 5.36
CA LEU A 389 -30.86 67.27 4.34
C LEU A 389 -31.87 68.08 3.52
N THR A 390 -32.87 67.39 2.94
CA THR A 390 -33.91 68.01 2.12
C THR A 390 -35.09 67.05 1.93
N GLY A 391 -36.22 67.56 1.44
CA GLY A 391 -37.42 66.78 1.14
C GLY A 391 -38.18 67.32 -0.06
N PHE A 392 -38.81 66.42 -0.81
CA PHE A 392 -39.50 66.71 -2.06
C PHE A 392 -40.88 66.08 -2.06
N ASN A 393 -41.90 66.86 -2.41
CA ASN A 393 -43.25 66.36 -2.63
C ASN A 393 -43.31 65.65 -4.00
N LEU A 394 -43.72 64.38 -3.99
CA LEU A 394 -43.81 63.52 -5.16
C LEU A 394 -45.23 63.44 -5.77
N ASP A 395 -46.27 63.86 -5.06
CA ASP A 395 -47.65 63.79 -5.54
C ASP A 395 -48.11 65.03 -6.33
N ASN A 396 -47.49 66.18 -6.08
CA ASN A 396 -47.80 67.44 -6.77
C ASN A 396 -47.46 67.36 -8.26
N GLY A 397 -48.44 67.70 -9.10
CA GLY A 397 -48.30 67.65 -10.56
C GLY A 397 -48.06 66.25 -11.14
N THR A 398 -48.34 65.18 -10.38
CA THR A 398 -48.14 63.79 -10.81
C THR A 398 -49.44 63.19 -11.28
N ALA A 399 -49.55 62.89 -12.57
CA ALA A 399 -50.70 62.19 -13.14
C ALA A 399 -50.92 60.85 -12.41
N ARG A 400 -52.18 60.54 -12.12
CA ARG A 400 -52.57 59.28 -11.48
C ARG A 400 -52.65 58.17 -12.52
N ASP A 401 -52.51 56.93 -12.06
CA ASP A 401 -52.63 55.70 -12.84
C ASP A 401 -51.69 55.60 -14.05
N THR A 402 -50.55 56.26 -13.96
CA THR A 402 -49.51 56.19 -14.98
C THR A 402 -48.13 56.39 -14.35
N TRP A 403 -47.11 55.84 -14.99
CA TRP A 403 -45.72 56.06 -14.57
C TRP A 403 -45.29 57.47 -14.93
N VAL A 404 -44.83 58.23 -13.92
CA VAL A 404 -44.27 59.57 -14.06
C VAL A 404 -42.84 59.54 -13.54
N ILE A 405 -41.90 60.08 -14.31
CA ILE A 405 -40.50 60.20 -13.89
C ILE A 405 -40.33 61.56 -13.21
N LYS A 406 -39.97 61.55 -11.92
CA LYS A 406 -39.58 62.75 -11.18
C LYS A 406 -38.09 62.97 -11.31
N GLU A 407 -37.71 64.09 -11.91
CA GLU A 407 -36.34 64.55 -12.03
C GLU A 407 -36.17 65.74 -11.07
N ILE A 408 -35.22 65.62 -10.14
CA ILE A 408 -35.03 66.58 -9.06
C ILE A 408 -33.54 66.94 -8.99
N GLU A 409 -33.26 68.23 -9.06
CA GLU A 409 -31.93 68.81 -8.87
C GLU A 409 -31.93 69.66 -7.60
N CYS A 410 -30.97 69.42 -6.70
CA CYS A 410 -30.90 70.08 -5.41
C CYS A 410 -29.47 70.41 -5.02
N THR A 411 -29.16 71.69 -4.83
CA THR A 411 -27.88 72.13 -4.27
C THR A 411 -27.88 72.01 -2.75
N VAL A 412 -26.87 71.33 -2.22
CA VAL A 412 -26.65 71.12 -0.78
C VAL A 412 -26.35 72.46 -0.11
N GLN A 413 -27.25 72.89 0.77
CA GLN A 413 -27.18 74.21 1.42
C GLN A 413 -26.19 74.26 2.59
N GLN A 414 -25.95 73.13 3.25
CA GLN A 414 -25.04 72.98 4.39
C GLN A 414 -24.44 71.57 4.39
N ASP A 415 -23.23 71.43 4.94
CA ASP A 415 -22.61 70.11 5.12
C ASP A 415 -23.54 69.16 5.88
N PHE A 416 -23.73 67.97 5.32
CA PHE A 416 -24.59 66.94 5.87
C PHE A 416 -23.86 65.61 5.94
N THR A 417 -23.90 64.98 7.12
CA THR A 417 -23.36 63.64 7.34
C THR A 417 -24.44 62.79 7.99
N SER A 418 -24.81 61.69 7.33
CA SER A 418 -25.75 60.70 7.87
C SER A 418 -24.99 59.62 8.64
N PRO A 419 -25.32 59.36 9.92
CA PRO A 419 -24.75 58.24 10.67
C PRO A 419 -25.11 56.85 10.09
N ALA A 420 -26.23 56.74 9.39
CA ALA A 420 -26.70 55.50 8.76
C ALA A 420 -26.65 55.60 7.21
N ASP A 421 -26.56 54.45 6.53
CA ASP A 421 -26.54 54.36 5.07
C ASP A 421 -27.93 54.49 4.41
N ASN A 422 -29.00 54.19 5.14
CA ASN A 422 -30.38 54.17 4.66
C ASN A 422 -31.01 55.57 4.54
N LEU A 423 -30.39 56.50 3.81
CA LEU A 423 -30.73 57.92 3.84
C LEU A 423 -31.76 58.39 2.81
N PHE A 424 -32.18 57.54 1.88
CA PHE A 424 -33.09 57.88 0.77
C PHE A 424 -34.50 57.34 1.06
N TYR A 425 -35.35 58.14 1.72
CA TYR A 425 -36.66 57.72 2.22
C TYR A 425 -37.81 58.12 1.31
N ILE A 426 -38.71 57.19 1.00
CA ILE A 426 -39.94 57.48 0.27
C ILE A 426 -41.12 56.96 1.07
N PHE A 427 -42.07 57.85 1.38
CA PHE A 427 -43.20 57.52 2.25
C PHE A 427 -44.45 58.36 1.93
N SER A 428 -45.63 57.86 2.30
CA SER A 428 -46.85 58.69 2.39
C SER A 428 -46.99 59.26 3.80
N THR A 429 -47.39 60.52 3.91
CA THR A 429 -47.55 61.20 5.22
C THR A 429 -48.73 60.64 5.99
N LYS A 430 -49.86 60.41 5.33
CA LYS A 430 -51.01 59.62 5.80
C LYS A 430 -51.35 58.53 4.78
N ASN A 431 -52.49 58.63 4.12
CA ASN A 431 -52.93 57.72 3.06
C ASN A 431 -52.24 58.03 1.73
N GLY A 432 -52.04 56.99 0.94
CA GLY A 432 -51.48 57.07 -0.40
C GLY A 432 -51.12 55.68 -0.89
N HIS A 433 -51.47 55.39 -2.14
CA HIS A 433 -51.11 54.15 -2.81
C HIS A 433 -50.20 54.48 -3.99
N PHE A 434 -48.96 53.99 -3.95
CA PHE A 434 -47.96 54.29 -4.97
C PHE A 434 -46.96 53.16 -5.11
N LYS A 435 -46.29 53.10 -6.27
CA LYS A 435 -45.13 52.25 -6.49
C LYS A 435 -44.00 53.03 -7.13
N ILE A 436 -42.79 52.57 -6.89
CA ILE A 436 -41.58 53.16 -7.47
C ILE A 436 -40.71 52.06 -8.07
N ALA A 437 -39.95 52.41 -9.08
CA ALA A 437 -38.98 51.52 -9.71
C ALA A 437 -37.72 52.31 -10.03
N GLU A 438 -36.59 51.62 -10.14
CA GLU A 438 -35.34 52.20 -10.64
C GLU A 438 -34.96 53.55 -9.96
N PRO A 439 -35.02 53.69 -8.62
CA PRO A 439 -34.63 54.93 -7.98
C PRO A 439 -33.13 55.18 -8.20
N TYR A 440 -32.81 56.42 -8.55
CA TYR A 440 -31.44 56.83 -8.85
C TYR A 440 -31.07 58.11 -8.11
N MET A 441 -29.86 58.15 -7.56
CA MET A 441 -29.26 59.34 -6.97
C MET A 441 -27.79 59.47 -7.39
N ALA A 442 -27.35 60.67 -7.74
CA ALA A 442 -25.95 61.00 -7.99
C ALA A 442 -25.60 62.40 -7.46
N VAL A 443 -24.31 62.73 -7.49
CA VAL A 443 -23.79 64.08 -7.22
C VAL A 443 -23.03 64.61 -8.43
N ASP A 444 -23.27 65.87 -8.75
CA ASP A 444 -22.71 66.67 -9.85
C ASP A 444 -23.00 66.08 -11.26
N GLY A 445 -22.86 66.83 -12.35
CA GLY A 445 -23.11 66.35 -13.73
C GLY A 445 -24.52 66.59 -14.28
N ASP A 446 -24.89 65.88 -15.36
CA ASP A 446 -26.20 65.99 -16.02
C ASP A 446 -27.20 64.96 -15.45
N MET A 447 -28.50 65.30 -15.43
CA MET A 447 -29.58 64.37 -15.09
C MET A 447 -29.49 63.11 -15.98
N PRO A 448 -29.43 61.89 -15.41
CA PRO A 448 -29.28 60.67 -16.19
C PRO A 448 -30.54 60.42 -17.04
N LYS A 449 -30.34 60.01 -18.30
CA LYS A 449 -31.46 59.62 -19.18
C LYS A 449 -31.98 58.21 -18.87
N ASP A 450 -31.07 57.34 -18.45
CA ASP A 450 -31.33 55.92 -18.16
C ASP A 450 -30.89 55.57 -16.74
N TRP A 451 -31.55 54.57 -16.14
CA TRP A 451 -31.15 54.04 -14.83
C TRP A 451 -29.86 53.22 -14.93
N MET A 452 -29.00 53.34 -13.91
CA MET A 452 -27.78 52.55 -13.76
C MET A 452 -27.71 51.94 -12.34
N PRO A 453 -27.09 50.76 -12.17
CA PRO A 453 -26.81 50.20 -10.84
C PRO A 453 -25.70 50.97 -10.11
N SER A 454 -25.57 50.74 -8.81
CA SER A 454 -24.42 51.25 -8.05
C SER A 454 -23.12 50.58 -8.47
N LEU A 455 -21.99 51.30 -8.32
CA LEU A 455 -20.67 50.73 -8.54
C LEU A 455 -20.37 49.59 -7.54
N GLU A 456 -20.87 49.69 -6.31
CA GLU A 456 -20.70 48.63 -5.31
C GLU A 456 -21.47 47.36 -5.71
N ASP A 457 -22.63 47.50 -6.37
CA ASP A 457 -23.39 46.36 -6.90
C ASP A 457 -22.67 45.65 -8.07
N LEU A 458 -21.57 46.23 -8.58
CA LEU A 458 -20.74 45.71 -9.67
C LEU A 458 -19.39 45.12 -9.20
N ARG A 459 -19.04 45.20 -7.91
CA ARG A 459 -17.79 44.63 -7.36
C ARG A 459 -17.92 43.12 -7.09
N ALA A 460 -16.87 42.36 -7.40
CA ALA A 460 -16.81 40.93 -7.09
C ALA A 460 -16.40 40.71 -5.63
N HIS A 461 -17.16 39.89 -4.89
CA HIS A 461 -16.92 39.48 -3.49
C HIS A 461 -16.53 38.00 -3.39
N SER A 462 -15.86 37.59 -2.30
CA SER A 462 -15.38 36.22 -2.07
C SER A 462 -15.89 35.63 -0.75
N LEU A 463 -16.27 34.34 -0.77
CA LEU A 463 -16.73 33.58 0.40
C LEU A 463 -16.01 32.22 0.47
N SER A 464 -15.46 31.87 1.63
CA SER A 464 -14.82 30.57 1.89
C SER A 464 -15.23 29.99 3.25
N ALA A 465 -15.19 28.66 3.39
CA ALA A 465 -15.56 27.96 4.62
C ALA A 465 -14.75 26.68 4.83
N ASN A 466 -14.56 26.26 6.08
CA ASN A 466 -13.92 25.01 6.49
C ASN A 466 -14.76 24.28 7.56
N VAL A 467 -14.67 22.95 7.63
CA VAL A 467 -15.35 22.13 8.64
C VAL A 467 -14.38 21.13 9.28
N ARG A 468 -14.52 20.88 10.58
CA ARG A 468 -13.73 19.89 11.34
C ARG A 468 -14.62 18.99 12.20
N ILE A 469 -14.16 17.77 12.46
CA ILE A 469 -14.84 16.76 13.30
C ILE A 469 -14.01 16.55 14.57
N ALA A 470 -14.65 16.53 15.74
CA ALA A 470 -14.04 16.15 17.02
C ALA A 470 -14.72 14.90 17.58
N GLY A 471 -13.99 14.10 18.38
CA GLY A 471 -14.46 12.82 18.94
C GLY A 471 -13.68 11.61 18.42
N THR A 472 -14.01 10.39 18.86
CA THR A 472 -13.32 9.15 18.46
C THR A 472 -14.24 8.16 17.77
N TYR A 473 -13.67 7.32 16.90
CA TYR A 473 -14.38 6.25 16.21
C TYR A 473 -13.48 5.02 16.06
N GLU A 474 -13.66 4.02 16.92
CA GLU A 474 -12.77 2.85 17.04
C GLU A 474 -13.60 1.58 17.24
N GLY A 475 -13.23 0.48 16.58
CA GLY A 475 -13.95 -0.79 16.71
C GLY A 475 -15.42 -0.70 16.32
N LYS A 476 -15.76 0.18 15.37
CA LYS A 476 -17.13 0.57 15.02
C LYS A 476 -17.88 1.31 16.15
N LYS A 477 -17.25 1.78 17.22
CA LYS A 477 -17.88 2.53 18.31
C LYS A 477 -17.50 4.01 18.24
N THR A 478 -18.49 4.90 18.22
CA THR A 478 -18.28 6.34 18.27
C THR A 478 -18.37 6.90 19.68
N ASN A 479 -17.55 7.91 19.98
CA ASN A 479 -17.58 8.64 21.24
C ASN A 479 -17.42 10.15 21.04
N ASN A 480 -18.44 10.91 21.45
CA ASN A 480 -18.51 12.37 21.48
C ASN A 480 -18.22 13.05 20.14
N ILE A 481 -18.82 12.55 19.06
CA ILE A 481 -18.68 13.13 17.73
C ILE A 481 -19.36 14.50 17.66
N LYS A 482 -18.60 15.54 17.34
CA LYS A 482 -19.03 16.94 17.18
C LYS A 482 -18.48 17.57 15.90
N PHE A 483 -19.15 18.58 15.37
CA PHE A 483 -18.79 19.25 14.13
C PHE A 483 -18.61 20.76 14.33
N PHE A 484 -17.61 21.36 13.69
CA PHE A 484 -17.34 22.80 13.78
C PHE A 484 -17.11 23.40 12.39
N VAL A 485 -17.56 24.64 12.17
CA VAL A 485 -17.42 25.39 10.93
C VAL A 485 -16.70 26.73 11.14
N ASP A 486 -15.82 27.10 10.20
CA ASP A 486 -15.17 28.41 10.15
C ASP A 486 -15.46 29.07 8.79
N VAL A 487 -16.04 30.28 8.76
CA VAL A 487 -16.47 30.99 7.53
C VAL A 487 -15.74 32.32 7.40
N TYR A 488 -15.35 32.70 6.17
CA TYR A 488 -14.64 33.93 5.85
C TYR A 488 -15.26 34.64 4.63
N TYR A 489 -15.51 35.95 4.74
CA TYR A 489 -16.00 36.82 3.66
C TYR A 489 -14.96 37.90 3.38
N ASP A 490 -14.51 38.02 2.13
CA ASP A 490 -13.41 38.91 1.71
C ASP A 490 -12.16 38.79 2.61
N GLY A 491 -11.86 37.55 3.01
CA GLY A 491 -10.71 37.21 3.85
C GLY A 491 -10.89 37.46 5.35
N VAL A 492 -12.03 38.00 5.81
CA VAL A 492 -12.31 38.27 7.23
C VAL A 492 -13.23 37.19 7.79
N LYS A 493 -12.89 36.66 8.98
CA LYS A 493 -13.71 35.64 9.65
C LYS A 493 -15.07 36.20 10.04
N VAL A 494 -16.12 35.50 9.62
CA VAL A 494 -17.52 35.81 9.96
C VAL A 494 -17.96 34.90 11.09
N THR A 495 -18.49 35.48 12.17
CA THR A 495 -18.91 34.73 13.37
C THR A 495 -20.43 34.66 13.53
N ASN A 496 -21.21 35.38 12.72
CA ASN A 496 -22.68 35.36 12.74
C ASN A 496 -23.29 35.73 11.37
N GLY A 497 -24.57 35.39 11.19
CA GLY A 497 -25.39 35.85 10.05
C GLY A 497 -25.22 35.10 8.74
N PHE A 498 -24.57 33.93 8.72
CA PHE A 498 -24.51 33.03 7.57
C PHE A 498 -25.46 31.83 7.77
N ASN A 499 -26.02 31.35 6.67
CA ASN A 499 -26.92 30.20 6.68
C ASN A 499 -26.13 28.92 6.35
N LEU A 500 -26.54 27.80 6.95
CA LEU A 500 -25.88 26.50 6.78
C LEU A 500 -26.90 25.40 6.49
N THR A 501 -26.59 24.54 5.52
CA THR A 501 -27.19 23.20 5.40
C THR A 501 -26.10 22.17 5.64
N ALA A 502 -26.32 21.26 6.59
CA ALA A 502 -25.33 20.24 6.96
C ALA A 502 -25.80 18.84 6.54
N ARG A 503 -24.98 18.13 5.77
CA ARG A 503 -25.21 16.72 5.43
C ARG A 503 -24.14 15.84 6.08
N VAL A 504 -24.58 14.87 6.88
CA VAL A 504 -23.70 13.92 7.56
C VAL A 504 -24.03 12.49 7.10
N TRP A 505 -23.02 11.73 6.67
CA TRP A 505 -23.21 10.34 6.26
C TRP A 505 -22.05 9.43 6.63
N GLY A 506 -22.33 8.14 6.85
CA GLY A 506 -21.38 7.15 7.36
C GLY A 506 -21.74 6.68 8.76
N GLY A 507 -21.16 5.58 9.20
CA GLY A 507 -21.46 4.92 10.48
C GLY A 507 -22.96 4.59 10.66
N GLY A 508 -23.68 4.25 9.60
CA GLY A 508 -25.12 3.97 9.64
C GLY A 508 -26.03 5.21 9.66
N LEU A 509 -25.48 6.42 9.55
CA LEU A 509 -26.24 7.67 9.42
C LEU A 509 -26.16 8.19 7.97
N ASN A 510 -27.24 8.78 7.47
CA ASN A 510 -27.26 9.60 6.26
C ASN A 510 -28.39 10.62 6.40
N LYS A 511 -28.08 11.81 6.89
CA LYS A 511 -29.06 12.86 7.19
C LYS A 511 -28.59 14.22 6.70
N THR A 512 -29.55 15.04 6.30
CA THR A 512 -29.37 16.46 6.02
C THR A 512 -30.15 17.25 7.06
N GLN A 513 -29.50 18.24 7.66
CA GLN A 513 -30.09 19.25 8.52
C GLN A 513 -30.13 20.57 7.75
N GLU A 514 -31.33 20.97 7.35
CA GLU A 514 -31.59 22.32 6.87
C GLU A 514 -31.54 23.29 8.06
N ASP A 515 -31.05 24.51 7.83
CA ASP A 515 -30.88 25.54 8.87
C ASP A 515 -30.04 25.07 10.07
N ALA A 516 -28.84 24.55 9.79
CA ALA A 516 -27.90 24.14 10.83
C ALA A 516 -27.46 25.36 11.66
N THR A 517 -27.65 25.29 12.97
CA THR A 517 -27.32 26.37 13.92
C THR A 517 -25.92 26.17 14.48
N TYR A 518 -25.27 27.26 14.88
CA TYR A 518 -23.89 27.24 15.37
C TYR A 518 -23.67 28.23 16.51
N ASN A 519 -22.66 27.97 17.35
CA ASN A 519 -22.24 28.88 18.43
C ASN A 519 -21.09 29.81 17.99
N SER A 520 -20.58 30.65 18.90
CA SER A 520 -19.48 31.59 18.63
C SER A 520 -18.16 30.93 18.20
N ASP A 521 -17.96 29.65 18.56
CA ASP A 521 -16.77 28.87 18.22
C ASP A 521 -16.93 28.08 16.91
N GLY A 522 -18.11 28.20 16.28
CA GLY A 522 -18.49 27.49 15.07
C GLY A 522 -19.00 26.07 15.31
N GLU A 523 -19.19 25.63 16.55
CA GLU A 523 -19.77 24.29 16.84
C GLU A 523 -21.22 24.24 16.35
N LEU A 524 -21.55 23.21 15.57
CA LEU A 524 -22.92 22.99 15.11
C LEU A 524 -23.78 22.49 16.28
N THR A 525 -24.78 23.26 16.67
CA THR A 525 -25.56 23.03 17.90
C THR A 525 -26.80 22.16 17.69
N ASN A 526 -27.26 21.99 16.45
CA ASN A 526 -28.41 21.14 16.11
C ASN A 526 -28.07 19.99 15.14
N VAL A 527 -26.78 19.74 14.88
CA VAL A 527 -26.31 18.63 14.04
C VAL A 527 -25.66 17.57 14.92
N TYR A 528 -26.44 16.53 15.24
CA TYR A 528 -26.06 15.53 16.24
C TYR A 528 -25.57 14.22 15.62
N TYR A 529 -24.60 13.61 16.28
CA TYR A 529 -24.14 12.26 15.96
C TYR A 529 -24.06 11.41 17.24
N SER A 530 -24.79 10.29 17.27
CA SER A 530 -24.92 9.49 18.50
C SER A 530 -23.69 8.63 18.79
N ASN A 531 -23.37 8.49 20.08
CA ASN A 531 -22.36 7.55 20.57
C ASN A 531 -22.81 6.09 20.38
N GLY A 532 -21.86 5.15 20.44
CA GLY A 532 -22.13 3.72 20.42
C GLY A 532 -21.77 3.02 19.11
N VAL A 533 -22.22 1.78 18.96
CA VAL A 533 -21.86 0.90 17.82
C VAL A 533 -22.48 1.38 16.51
N LYS A 534 -21.71 1.31 15.42
CA LYS A 534 -22.02 1.72 14.05
C LYS A 534 -21.71 0.61 13.05
N ASP A 535 -21.98 0.84 11.77
CA ASP A 535 -21.73 -0.16 10.71
C ASP A 535 -20.24 -0.34 10.36
N GLY A 536 -19.39 0.62 10.74
CA GLY A 536 -17.95 0.62 10.49
C GLY A 536 -17.50 1.45 9.29
N THR A 537 -18.43 2.09 8.56
CA THR A 537 -18.12 3.00 7.45
C THR A 537 -17.63 4.36 7.96
N THR A 538 -16.71 5.00 7.23
CA THR A 538 -16.17 6.34 7.53
C THR A 538 -17.27 7.38 7.68
N ILE A 539 -17.19 8.20 8.71
CA ILE A 539 -18.12 9.31 8.95
C ILE A 539 -17.68 10.51 8.12
N ASN A 540 -18.58 11.13 7.40
CA ASN A 540 -18.35 12.29 6.54
C ASN A 540 -19.35 13.40 6.87
N ILE A 541 -18.93 14.64 6.72
CA ILE A 541 -19.79 15.82 6.78
C ILE A 541 -19.52 16.73 5.59
N LYS A 542 -20.59 17.31 5.03
CA LYS A 542 -20.58 18.36 4.02
C LYS A 542 -21.44 19.51 4.54
N LEU A 543 -20.93 20.74 4.46
CA LEU A 543 -21.68 21.95 4.76
C LEU A 543 -21.83 22.79 3.49
N ASP A 544 -23.05 23.23 3.20
CA ASP A 544 -23.34 24.26 2.21
C ASP A 544 -23.59 25.57 2.97
N VAL A 545 -22.80 26.60 2.69
CA VAL A 545 -22.75 27.87 3.42
C VAL A 545 -23.21 29.00 2.52
N GLU A 546 -24.12 29.85 3.01
CA GLU A 546 -24.61 31.04 2.29
C GLU A 546 -24.42 32.30 3.14
N TYR A 547 -23.78 33.32 2.57
CA TYR A 547 -23.58 34.62 3.22
C TYR A 547 -23.51 35.73 2.17
N GLN A 548 -24.29 36.81 2.37
CA GLN A 548 -24.34 37.96 1.44
C GLN A 548 -24.53 37.55 -0.03
N PHE A 549 -25.47 36.62 -0.28
CA PHE A 549 -25.80 36.06 -1.62
C PHE A 549 -24.70 35.21 -2.27
N LEU A 550 -23.56 35.00 -1.62
CA LEU A 550 -22.54 34.05 -2.05
C LEU A 550 -22.77 32.68 -1.40
N LYS A 551 -22.44 31.62 -2.14
CA LYS A 551 -22.53 30.23 -1.69
C LYS A 551 -21.18 29.54 -1.80
N THR A 552 -20.85 28.74 -0.80
CA THR A 552 -19.64 27.89 -0.80
C THR A 552 -19.92 26.57 -0.09
N THR A 553 -19.04 25.60 -0.27
CA THR A 553 -19.20 24.25 0.29
C THR A 553 -17.88 23.77 0.91
N CYS A 554 -17.95 23.10 2.06
CA CYS A 554 -16.80 22.45 2.70
C CYS A 554 -17.12 21.03 3.20
N PHE A 555 -16.09 20.22 3.43
CA PHE A 555 -16.24 18.81 3.81
C PHE A 555 -15.16 18.32 4.79
N ALA A 556 -15.48 17.32 5.62
CA ALA A 556 -14.53 16.62 6.49
C ALA A 556 -14.90 15.13 6.65
N ARG A 557 -13.93 14.31 7.08
CA ARG A 557 -14.09 12.86 7.30
C ARG A 557 -13.43 12.39 8.60
N LEU A 558 -13.96 11.33 9.21
CA LEU A 558 -13.42 10.63 10.38
C LEU A 558 -13.48 9.10 10.16
N ASP A 559 -12.32 8.46 10.15
CA ASP A 559 -12.17 7.03 9.87
C ASP A 559 -12.37 6.15 11.11
N ASN A 560 -12.82 4.92 10.87
CA ASN A 560 -13.01 3.90 11.91
C ASN A 560 -11.70 3.14 12.17
N LEU A 561 -11.09 3.33 13.34
CA LEU A 561 -9.90 2.60 13.76
C LEU A 561 -10.25 1.16 14.22
N PRO A 562 -9.32 0.19 14.18
CA PRO A 562 -9.57 -1.18 14.64
C PRO A 562 -9.87 -1.27 16.15
N ASP A 563 -10.60 -2.30 16.56
CA ASP A 563 -11.03 -2.50 17.96
C ASP A 563 -9.86 -2.87 18.89
N THR A 564 -9.69 -2.11 19.96
CA THR A 564 -8.65 -2.36 20.99
C THR A 564 -8.77 -3.73 21.68
N GLU A 565 -9.98 -4.31 21.80
CA GLU A 565 -10.17 -5.66 22.35
C GLU A 565 -9.77 -6.76 21.37
N LEU A 566 -10.04 -6.58 20.07
CA LEU A 566 -9.60 -7.50 19.02
C LEU A 566 -8.07 -7.53 18.93
N VAL A 567 -7.42 -6.37 19.09
CA VAL A 567 -5.96 -6.26 19.20
C VAL A 567 -5.44 -7.03 20.44
N LYS A 568 -6.12 -6.94 21.59
CA LYS A 568 -5.79 -7.73 22.79
C LYS A 568 -6.02 -9.23 22.59
N GLU A 569 -7.11 -9.64 21.94
CA GLU A 569 -7.41 -11.06 21.68
C GLU A 569 -6.38 -11.68 20.73
N ILE A 570 -6.00 -10.97 19.66
CA ILE A 570 -4.91 -11.36 18.76
C ILE A 570 -3.61 -11.46 19.55
N THR A 571 -3.27 -10.46 20.37
CA THR A 571 -2.09 -10.48 21.24
C THR A 571 -2.11 -11.68 22.21
N ASN A 572 -3.27 -12.04 22.75
CA ASN A 572 -3.43 -13.17 23.66
C ASN A 572 -3.38 -14.54 22.94
N LYS A 573 -3.91 -14.65 21.71
CA LYS A 573 -3.75 -15.84 20.84
C LYS A 573 -2.28 -16.06 20.48
N TYR A 574 -1.54 -14.98 20.18
CA TYR A 574 -0.08 -15.04 20.01
C TYR A 574 0.65 -15.46 21.29
N LYS A 575 0.20 -15.02 22.48
CA LYS A 575 0.73 -15.51 23.77
C LYS A 575 0.45 -17.00 24.03
N THR A 576 -0.66 -17.55 23.53
CA THR A 576 -0.97 -18.98 23.69
C THR A 576 -0.17 -19.85 22.71
N PHE A 577 0.10 -19.34 21.51
CA PHE A 577 1.07 -19.94 20.58
C PHE A 577 2.48 -20.00 21.19
N ASP A 578 2.92 -18.93 21.87
CA ASP A 578 4.17 -18.87 22.68
C ASP A 578 4.30 -20.04 23.66
N THR A 579 3.26 -20.32 24.45
CA THR A 579 3.28 -21.39 25.47
C THR A 579 3.33 -22.81 24.90
N THR A 580 2.92 -23.01 23.65
CA THR A 580 2.95 -24.33 23.00
C THR A 580 4.33 -24.62 22.37
N LEU A 581 5.08 -23.56 22.02
CA LEU A 581 6.43 -23.63 21.46
C LEU A 581 7.53 -23.73 22.54
N GLU A 582 7.28 -23.24 23.77
CA GLU A 582 8.17 -23.41 24.94
C GLU A 582 8.51 -24.87 25.27
N GLN A 583 7.70 -25.82 24.80
CA GLN A 583 7.87 -27.25 25.05
C GLN A 583 8.84 -27.96 24.07
N PHE A 584 9.30 -27.28 23.02
CA PHE A 584 10.23 -27.83 22.03
C PHE A 584 11.70 -27.56 22.42
N LYS A 585 12.30 -28.48 23.19
CA LYS A 585 13.77 -28.59 23.32
C LYS A 585 14.27 -29.71 22.40
N SER A 586 15.18 -29.40 21.47
CA SER A 586 15.81 -30.40 20.61
C SER A 586 17.32 -30.42 20.84
N GLN A 587 17.87 -31.57 21.23
CA GLN A 587 19.30 -31.87 21.14
C GLN A 587 19.52 -32.71 19.88
N ILE A 588 20.17 -32.13 18.86
CA ILE A 588 20.55 -32.87 17.64
C ILE A 588 22.02 -33.29 17.77
N GLY A 589 22.26 -34.56 18.10
CA GLY A 589 23.42 -35.32 17.61
C GLY A 589 22.92 -36.21 16.46
N GLU A 590 23.55 -36.32 15.29
CA GLU A 590 24.90 -36.83 15.09
C GLU A 590 25.43 -36.63 13.64
N LEU A 591 26.76 -36.70 13.53
CA LEU A 591 27.64 -37.20 12.44
C LEU A 591 27.10 -37.28 11.00
N ASN A 592 27.33 -36.22 10.22
CA ASN A 592 27.86 -36.30 8.85
C ASN A 592 28.45 -34.93 8.45
N ASP A 593 29.54 -34.91 7.68
CA ASP A 593 30.41 -33.75 7.39
C ASP A 593 29.77 -32.63 6.53
N LYS A 594 28.44 -32.48 6.58
CA LYS A 594 27.70 -31.30 6.13
C LYS A 594 27.05 -30.64 7.35
N GLN A 595 27.88 -29.96 8.15
CA GLN A 595 27.41 -29.24 9.34
C GLN A 595 26.42 -28.13 8.96
N PHE A 596 25.18 -28.24 9.43
CA PHE A 596 24.32 -27.06 9.62
C PHE A 596 25.01 -26.16 10.66
N LYS A 597 25.78 -25.18 10.20
CA LYS A 597 26.38 -24.17 11.07
C LYS A 597 25.30 -23.15 11.41
N VAL A 598 24.67 -23.28 12.57
CA VAL A 598 23.73 -22.28 13.07
C VAL A 598 24.54 -21.05 13.47
N ALA A 599 24.22 -19.91 12.87
CA ALA A 599 24.80 -18.64 13.27
C ALA A 599 24.05 -18.08 14.48
N ILE A 600 24.79 -17.63 15.49
CA ILE A 600 24.27 -17.01 16.71
C ILE A 600 24.92 -15.64 16.85
N ARG A 601 24.13 -14.64 17.27
CA ARG A 601 24.62 -13.31 17.61
C ARG A 601 24.65 -13.14 19.13
N GLY A 602 25.84 -13.04 19.72
CA GLY A 602 26.02 -12.77 21.15
C GLY A 602 25.87 -11.29 21.51
N ASP A 603 25.57 -11.01 22.77
CA ASP A 603 25.49 -9.64 23.32
C ASP A 603 26.87 -9.03 23.58
N ASN A 604 26.92 -7.70 23.71
CA ASN A 604 28.11 -7.00 24.20
C ASN A 604 28.38 -7.44 25.65
N LEU A 605 29.54 -8.03 25.86
CA LEU A 605 29.98 -8.57 27.14
C LEU A 605 30.46 -7.49 28.11
N LEU A 606 30.68 -6.25 27.67
CA LEU A 606 31.20 -5.20 28.53
C LEU A 606 30.19 -4.74 29.57
N ASN A 607 30.61 -4.58 30.84
CA ASN A 607 29.74 -4.09 31.91
C ASN A 607 29.39 -2.59 31.77
N SER A 608 30.36 -1.76 31.43
CA SER A 608 30.19 -0.31 31.29
C SER A 608 31.17 0.22 30.25
N ALA A 609 30.66 0.97 29.25
CA ALA A 609 31.44 1.58 28.19
C ALA A 609 32.00 2.97 28.59
N GLU A 610 32.42 3.12 29.84
CA GLU A 610 32.95 4.37 30.39
C GLU A 610 34.15 4.89 29.59
N LYS A 611 34.11 6.19 29.27
CA LYS A 611 35.27 6.93 28.77
C LYS A 611 36.34 6.96 29.87
N LYS A 612 37.56 6.50 29.55
CA LYS A 612 38.70 6.54 30.47
C LYS A 612 39.92 7.17 29.80
N THR A 613 40.76 7.80 30.60
CA THR A 613 42.00 8.44 30.14
C THR A 613 43.19 7.94 30.95
N GLY A 614 44.28 7.54 30.29
CA GLY A 614 45.50 7.12 30.97
C GLY A 614 46.26 6.01 30.27
N ASN A 615 47.44 5.69 30.80
CA ASN A 615 48.35 4.72 30.20
C ASN A 615 47.97 3.25 30.42
N ASN A 616 47.37 2.94 31.58
CA ASN A 616 46.97 1.59 31.98
C ASN A 616 45.47 1.61 32.28
N LEU A 617 44.65 1.15 31.34
CA LEU A 617 43.20 1.19 31.49
C LEU A 617 42.65 -0.23 31.61
N THR A 618 41.82 -0.43 32.62
CA THR A 618 41.19 -1.73 32.91
C THR A 618 39.68 -1.64 32.74
N TYR A 619 39.15 -2.64 32.04
CA TYR A 619 37.73 -2.83 31.77
C TYR A 619 37.28 -4.22 32.24
N THR A 620 35.99 -4.37 32.54
CA THR A 620 35.43 -5.62 33.08
C THR A 620 34.20 -6.05 32.30
N THR A 621 34.10 -7.33 31.99
CA THR A 621 32.94 -7.94 31.33
C THR A 621 31.90 -8.45 32.33
N LEU A 622 30.62 -8.41 31.94
CA LEU A 622 29.47 -8.95 32.68
C LEU A 622 29.57 -10.46 32.85
N GLU A 623 29.95 -11.15 31.78
CA GLU A 623 30.20 -12.59 31.78
C GLU A 623 31.69 -12.87 31.58
N PRO A 624 32.23 -13.95 32.19
CA PRO A 624 33.64 -14.28 32.05
C PRO A 624 33.95 -14.73 30.62
N MET A 625 35.02 -14.19 30.04
CA MET A 625 35.56 -14.68 28.77
C MET A 625 36.28 -16.01 29.02
N LYS A 626 35.95 -17.02 28.24
CA LYS A 626 36.40 -18.41 28.43
C LYS A 626 37.55 -18.78 27.48
N PRO A 627 38.50 -19.64 27.90
CA PRO A 627 39.56 -20.13 27.03
C PRO A 627 39.03 -20.88 25.82
N GLY A 628 39.73 -20.75 24.67
CA GLY A 628 39.35 -21.41 23.42
C GLY A 628 38.17 -20.76 22.67
N ASN A 629 37.61 -19.65 23.19
CA ASN A 629 36.69 -18.79 22.46
C ASN A 629 37.44 -17.64 21.77
N THR A 630 36.93 -17.21 20.62
CA THR A 630 37.37 -15.98 19.94
C THR A 630 36.48 -14.82 20.37
N TYR A 631 37.09 -13.67 20.58
CA TYR A 631 36.43 -12.43 20.98
C TYR A 631 36.87 -11.29 20.08
N THR A 632 35.98 -10.33 19.88
CA THR A 632 36.25 -9.06 19.18
C THR A 632 36.09 -7.90 20.15
N LEU A 633 37.09 -7.03 20.26
CA LEU A 633 37.00 -5.76 20.95
C LEU A 633 37.03 -4.62 19.93
N VAL A 634 36.08 -3.70 20.04
CA VAL A 634 36.06 -2.44 19.31
C VAL A 634 36.17 -1.30 20.31
N ALA A 635 36.96 -0.27 20.00
CA ALA A 635 37.03 0.95 20.81
C ALA A 635 37.53 2.14 19.99
N ASP A 636 37.12 3.34 20.39
CA ASP A 636 37.69 4.59 19.88
C ASP A 636 38.87 5.02 20.76
N PHE A 637 40.06 5.15 20.15
CA PHE A 637 41.29 5.62 20.81
C PHE A 637 41.66 7.02 20.32
N ARG A 638 41.99 7.95 21.23
CA ARG A 638 42.40 9.32 20.90
C ARG A 638 43.60 9.77 21.74
N TYR A 639 44.34 10.77 21.26
CA TYR A 639 45.41 11.50 21.99
C TYR A 639 46.56 10.63 22.56
N PHE A 640 46.86 9.51 21.90
CA PHE A 640 47.99 8.63 22.23
C PHE A 640 49.33 9.12 21.66
N PRO A 641 50.48 8.72 22.24
CA PRO A 641 51.80 9.06 21.73
C PRO A 641 52.04 8.60 20.28
N ALA A 642 52.96 9.25 19.57
CA ALA A 642 53.30 8.88 18.20
C ALA A 642 53.75 7.41 18.10
N ASN A 643 53.27 6.71 17.07
CA ASN A 643 53.55 5.29 16.83
C ASN A 643 53.13 4.35 17.97
N GLN A 644 52.13 4.72 18.78
CA GLN A 644 51.61 3.83 19.82
C GLN A 644 51.06 2.54 19.21
N GLU A 645 51.49 1.42 19.76
CA GLU A 645 50.96 0.09 19.43
C GLU A 645 50.27 -0.52 20.64
N LEU A 646 49.22 -1.29 20.39
CA LEU A 646 48.49 -2.01 21.40
C LEU A 646 48.37 -3.47 21.01
N ARG A 647 48.45 -4.34 22.01
CA ARG A 647 48.15 -5.76 21.87
C ARG A 647 47.17 -6.14 22.98
N ILE A 648 46.06 -6.76 22.60
CA ILE A 648 45.03 -7.23 23.53
C ILE A 648 45.16 -8.74 23.66
N PHE A 649 45.55 -9.22 24.84
CA PHE A 649 45.87 -10.64 25.08
C PHE A 649 46.80 -11.23 24.01
N ASN A 650 46.34 -12.25 23.28
CA ASN A 650 47.11 -12.90 22.24
C ASN A 650 46.87 -12.36 20.82
N SER A 651 46.06 -11.29 20.64
CA SER A 651 45.88 -10.64 19.34
C SER A 651 47.21 -10.22 18.70
N GLU A 652 47.17 -9.91 17.41
CA GLU A 652 48.27 -9.23 16.75
C GLU A 652 48.50 -7.85 17.38
N ARG A 653 49.77 -7.44 17.43
CA ARG A 653 50.11 -6.09 17.83
C ARG A 653 49.70 -5.14 16.71
N GLN A 654 48.81 -4.19 16.99
CA GLN A 654 48.32 -3.24 16.01
C GLN A 654 48.76 -1.82 16.39
N ARG A 655 49.19 -1.05 15.39
CA ARG A 655 49.42 0.38 15.54
C ARG A 655 48.07 1.09 15.67
N LEU A 656 47.93 1.90 16.71
CA LEU A 656 46.71 2.66 16.95
C LEU A 656 46.56 3.77 15.92
N VAL A 657 45.31 3.95 15.50
CA VAL A 657 44.86 5.07 14.66
C VAL A 657 43.82 5.84 15.47
N ALA A 658 43.82 7.17 15.40
CA ALA A 658 42.79 7.94 16.08
C ALA A 658 41.40 7.60 15.51
N GLY A 659 40.45 7.26 16.37
CA GLY A 659 39.14 6.73 15.97
C GLY A 659 38.96 5.25 16.30
N ILE A 660 38.04 4.60 15.57
CA ILE A 660 37.64 3.21 15.85
C ILE A 660 38.74 2.23 15.44
N ASN A 661 39.14 1.38 16.38
CA ASN A 661 40.07 0.27 16.18
C ASN A 661 39.39 -1.05 16.60
N ILE A 662 39.70 -2.15 15.91
CA ILE A 662 39.10 -3.46 16.15
C ILE A 662 40.20 -4.51 16.35
N PHE A 663 40.09 -5.27 17.44
CA PHE A 663 41.01 -6.34 17.82
C PHE A 663 40.27 -7.67 17.94
N THR A 664 40.79 -8.72 17.28
CA THR A 664 40.33 -10.10 17.48
C THR A 664 41.34 -10.84 18.35
N PHE A 665 40.88 -11.46 19.44
CA PHE A 665 41.75 -12.16 20.40
C PHE A 665 41.08 -13.39 21.01
N THR A 666 41.86 -14.19 21.71
CA THR A 666 41.41 -15.27 22.59
C THR A 666 42.03 -15.09 23.97
N VAL A 667 41.46 -15.70 25.00
CA VAL A 667 42.03 -15.68 26.36
C VAL A 667 42.65 -17.05 26.68
N SER A 668 43.77 -17.05 27.39
CA SER A 668 44.47 -18.28 27.81
C SER A 668 43.84 -18.92 29.05
N THR A 669 43.20 -18.12 29.89
CA THR A 669 42.52 -18.50 31.12
C THR A 669 41.22 -17.72 31.24
N GLU A 670 40.23 -18.29 31.91
CA GLU A 670 38.95 -17.63 32.13
C GLU A 670 39.18 -16.30 32.88
N THR A 671 38.67 -15.20 32.34
CA THR A 671 38.89 -13.86 32.91
C THR A 671 37.74 -12.93 32.57
N ARG A 672 37.46 -12.00 33.49
CA ARG A 672 36.51 -10.90 33.28
C ARG A 672 37.22 -9.59 32.92
N THR A 673 38.54 -9.54 33.02
CA THR A 673 39.30 -8.30 33.03
C THR A 673 40.08 -8.11 31.74
N ILE A 674 39.91 -6.95 31.12
CA ILE A 674 40.63 -6.53 29.91
C ILE A 674 41.54 -5.37 30.30
N ASN A 675 42.85 -5.54 30.06
CA ASN A 675 43.84 -4.50 30.30
C ASN A 675 44.32 -3.93 28.96
N LEU A 676 44.15 -2.63 28.78
CA LEU A 676 44.70 -1.89 27.66
C LEU A 676 45.98 -1.18 28.14
N THR A 677 47.13 -1.76 27.77
CA THR A 677 48.45 -1.23 28.15
C THR A 677 49.53 -1.71 27.18
N PRO A 678 50.54 -0.87 26.87
CA PRO A 678 50.64 0.55 27.20
C PRO A 678 49.80 1.41 26.24
N LEU A 679 49.28 2.55 26.72
CA LEU A 679 48.51 3.49 25.90
C LEU A 679 49.12 4.90 25.83
N GLY A 680 49.86 5.34 26.85
CA GLY A 680 50.29 6.73 27.07
C GLY A 680 49.37 7.50 28.03
N ASN A 681 49.93 8.42 28.83
CA ASN A 681 49.21 9.08 29.93
C ASN A 681 48.05 9.97 29.48
N THR A 682 48.04 10.43 28.23
CA THR A 682 47.03 11.33 27.67
C THR A 682 45.99 10.61 26.82
N THR A 683 46.10 9.29 26.68
CA THR A 683 45.26 8.52 25.76
C THR A 683 43.85 8.38 26.31
N GLU A 684 42.88 8.77 25.50
CA GLU A 684 41.46 8.63 25.80
C GLU A 684 40.90 7.41 25.06
N VAL A 685 40.15 6.56 25.77
CA VAL A 685 39.44 5.41 25.22
C VAL A 685 37.96 5.55 25.52
N LYS A 686 37.12 5.43 24.50
CA LYS A 686 35.65 5.53 24.60
C LYS A 686 34.97 4.53 23.65
N ASP A 687 33.66 4.38 23.77
CA ASP A 687 32.84 3.50 22.93
C ASP A 687 33.41 2.07 22.84
N LEU A 688 33.95 1.58 23.97
CA LEU A 688 34.51 0.25 24.03
C LEU A 688 33.38 -0.78 24.07
N GLU A 689 33.46 -1.81 23.23
CA GLU A 689 32.57 -2.96 23.24
C GLU A 689 33.37 -4.25 23.07
N VAL A 690 32.84 -5.35 23.62
CA VAL A 690 33.48 -6.67 23.59
C VAL A 690 32.44 -7.69 23.22
N TRP A 691 32.69 -8.47 22.17
CA TRP A 691 31.72 -9.41 21.63
C TRP A 691 32.33 -10.81 21.56
N GLU A 692 31.56 -11.84 21.90
CA GLU A 692 31.95 -13.22 21.63
C GLU A 692 31.79 -13.51 20.13
N GLY A 693 32.81 -14.11 19.52
CA GLY A 693 32.88 -14.36 18.08
C GLY A 693 33.86 -13.45 17.36
N ASN A 694 34.09 -13.77 16.09
CA ASN A 694 34.82 -12.88 15.20
C ASN A 694 33.83 -11.85 14.64
N PHE A 695 34.31 -10.66 14.27
CA PHE A 695 33.48 -9.77 13.48
C PHE A 695 33.42 -10.28 12.04
N ASN A 696 32.23 -10.25 11.46
CA ASN A 696 32.07 -10.49 10.05
C ASN A 696 31.87 -9.14 9.37
N GLU A 697 32.73 -8.83 8.41
CA GLU A 697 32.39 -7.87 7.36
C GLU A 697 31.20 -8.46 6.63
N GLY A 698 30.07 -7.75 6.62
CA GLY A 698 28.82 -8.24 6.06
C GLY A 698 29.07 -8.85 4.68
N LEU A 699 28.57 -10.06 4.47
CA LEU A 699 28.51 -10.74 3.16
C LEU A 699 27.60 -10.00 2.16
N GLU A 700 27.40 -8.71 2.35
CA GLU A 700 26.55 -7.81 1.59
C GLU A 700 27.38 -6.99 0.61
N LYS A 701 26.71 -6.55 -0.46
CA LYS A 701 27.31 -5.73 -1.52
C LYS A 701 27.82 -4.42 -0.94
N ASN A 702 28.88 -3.89 -1.55
CA ASN A 702 29.44 -2.56 -1.25
C ASN A 702 28.33 -1.52 -1.03
N SER A 703 28.21 -0.98 0.18
CA SER A 703 27.15 -0.04 0.57
C SER A 703 27.53 1.41 0.33
N PHE A 704 28.54 1.69 -0.49
CA PHE A 704 28.95 3.05 -0.81
C PHE A 704 27.98 3.69 -1.81
N ASP A 705 27.48 4.90 -1.50
CA ASP A 705 26.65 5.68 -2.42
C ASP A 705 27.52 6.71 -3.16
N VAL A 706 27.98 7.73 -2.42
CA VAL A 706 28.68 8.87 -3.03
C VAL A 706 29.58 9.60 -2.03
N ILE A 707 30.57 10.33 -2.54
CA ILE A 707 31.27 11.37 -1.79
C ILE A 707 30.35 12.59 -1.68
N ALA A 708 29.65 12.74 -0.56
CA ALA A 708 28.67 13.80 -0.35
C ALA A 708 29.29 15.20 -0.22
N GLY A 709 30.56 15.31 0.14
CA GLY A 709 31.20 16.61 0.37
C GLY A 709 32.68 16.52 0.67
N GLY A 710 33.31 17.69 0.78
CA GLY A 710 34.68 17.82 1.29
C GLY A 710 35.03 19.29 1.51
N ILE A 711 35.52 19.63 2.70
CA ILE A 711 35.90 20.99 3.12
C ILE A 711 37.23 20.88 3.86
N ASN A 712 38.23 21.65 3.45
CA ASN A 712 39.57 21.68 4.05
C ASN A 712 40.18 20.26 4.17
N LYS A 713 40.35 19.78 5.40
CA LYS A 713 40.91 18.46 5.72
C LYS A 713 39.89 17.34 5.77
N LEU A 714 38.61 17.61 5.49
CA LEU A 714 37.53 16.64 5.61
C LEU A 714 37.01 16.18 4.26
N VAL A 715 36.71 14.88 4.16
CA VAL A 715 35.94 14.28 3.08
C VAL A 715 34.76 13.52 3.66
N THR A 716 33.56 13.80 3.17
CA THR A 716 32.31 13.21 3.65
C THR A 716 31.87 12.09 2.72
N LEU A 717 31.68 10.90 3.27
CA LEU A 717 31.26 9.71 2.56
C LEU A 717 29.86 9.30 3.01
N LYS A 718 28.99 8.99 2.05
CA LYS A 718 27.60 8.60 2.28
C LYS A 718 27.40 7.14 1.90
N SER A 719 26.66 6.39 2.72
CA SER A 719 26.27 5.01 2.41
C SER A 719 24.91 4.94 1.71
N LEU A 720 24.61 3.79 1.10
CA LEU A 720 23.30 3.44 0.53
C LEU A 720 22.27 3.10 1.60
N ASN A 721 22.71 2.81 2.83
CA ASN A 721 21.87 2.33 3.92
C ASN A 721 21.14 3.49 4.60
N GLU A 722 19.88 3.25 5.00
CA GLU A 722 19.13 4.21 5.82
C GLU A 722 19.76 4.37 7.19
N PHE A 723 19.74 5.59 7.71
CA PHE A 723 20.46 5.94 8.93
C PHE A 723 20.07 5.05 10.12
N LYS A 724 21.07 4.43 10.76
CA LYS A 724 20.94 3.84 12.09
C LYS A 724 22.15 4.18 12.95
N GLU A 725 21.89 4.85 14.07
CA GLU A 725 22.90 5.20 15.04
C GLU A 725 23.61 3.95 15.60
N GLY A 726 24.94 4.03 15.74
CA GLY A 726 25.76 2.99 16.34
C GLY A 726 26.27 1.91 15.39
N ARG A 727 25.92 1.95 14.09
CA ARG A 727 26.45 1.01 13.08
C ARG A 727 27.95 1.16 12.88
N TYR A 728 28.63 0.04 12.67
CA TYR A 728 30.06 -0.01 12.38
C TYR A 728 30.31 -0.30 10.90
N TYR A 729 31.29 0.37 10.30
CA TYR A 729 31.69 0.17 8.91
C TYR A 729 33.20 -0.04 8.79
N LYS A 730 33.58 -0.95 7.89
CA LYS A 730 34.93 -1.00 7.30
C LYS A 730 34.91 -0.21 6.01
N ILE A 731 35.82 0.75 5.91
CA ILE A 731 35.95 1.64 4.77
C ILE A 731 37.26 1.33 4.09
N MET A 732 37.20 1.04 2.80
CA MET A 732 38.38 0.82 1.96
C MET A 732 38.40 1.80 0.81
N PHE A 733 39.57 2.36 0.48
CA PHE A 733 39.69 3.28 -0.65
C PHE A 733 41.13 3.37 -1.18
N ASP A 734 41.24 3.75 -2.44
CA ASP A 734 42.50 4.03 -3.11
C ASP A 734 42.74 5.55 -3.15
N THR A 735 44.02 5.96 -3.27
CA THR A 735 44.35 7.37 -3.46
C THR A 735 45.54 7.57 -4.38
N ILE A 736 45.53 8.70 -5.10
CA ILE A 736 46.69 9.19 -5.85
C ILE A 736 47.58 10.13 -5.03
N ALA A 737 47.25 10.42 -3.77
CA ALA A 737 48.05 11.22 -2.84
C ALA A 737 48.45 10.41 -1.59
N PRO A 738 49.25 9.34 -1.73
CA PRO A 738 49.59 8.45 -0.61
C PRO A 738 50.48 9.11 0.45
N ASN A 739 51.08 10.27 0.16
CA ASN A 739 51.92 11.01 1.11
C ASN A 739 51.12 11.72 2.21
N ASN A 740 49.78 11.75 2.11
CA ASN A 740 48.90 12.23 3.17
C ASN A 740 48.51 11.08 4.12
N SER A 741 48.07 11.43 5.33
CA SER A 741 47.56 10.47 6.30
C SER A 741 46.08 10.75 6.57
N ALA A 742 45.29 9.72 6.92
CA ALA A 742 43.84 9.82 7.09
C ALA A 742 43.35 9.09 8.35
N ILE A 743 42.22 9.54 8.90
CA ILE A 743 41.44 8.85 9.94
C ILE A 743 39.95 9.03 9.69
N SER A 744 39.13 8.18 10.29
CA SER A 744 37.68 8.37 10.37
C SER A 744 37.34 9.12 11.66
N ILE A 745 36.49 10.15 11.56
CA ILE A 745 35.98 10.88 12.72
C ILE A 745 34.45 10.97 12.68
N ASP A 746 33.89 11.14 13.87
CA ASP A 746 32.48 11.44 14.03
C ASP A 746 32.19 12.93 13.78
N PHE A 747 31.04 13.27 13.19
CA PHE A 747 30.69 14.67 12.91
C PHE A 747 30.55 15.51 14.17
N SER A 748 29.90 14.95 15.21
CA SER A 748 29.61 15.69 16.44
C SER A 748 30.90 16.14 17.12
N GLU A 749 31.94 15.32 17.05
CA GLU A 749 33.23 15.63 17.64
C GLU A 749 34.06 16.63 16.84
N TYR A 750 33.93 16.67 15.51
CA TYR A 750 34.55 17.74 14.72
C TYR A 750 34.02 19.11 15.14
N VAL A 751 32.70 19.21 15.37
CA VAL A 751 32.07 20.45 15.84
C VAL A 751 32.53 20.80 17.26
N LEU A 752 32.67 19.83 18.16
CA LEU A 752 33.14 20.04 19.54
C LEU A 752 34.65 20.33 19.65
N ALA A 753 35.49 19.83 18.73
CA ALA A 753 36.90 20.20 18.66
C ALA A 753 37.10 21.71 18.43
N SER A 754 36.11 22.39 17.84
CA SER A 754 36.12 23.85 17.69
C SER A 754 35.78 24.61 18.98
N SER A 755 35.09 24.00 19.94
CA SER A 755 34.72 24.62 21.22
C SER A 755 35.70 24.31 22.35
N ASP A 756 36.37 23.16 22.33
CA ASP A 756 37.16 22.64 23.46
C ASP A 756 38.69 22.71 23.23
N GLY A 757 39.13 23.05 22.01
CA GLY A 757 40.52 23.39 21.67
C GLY A 757 41.53 22.23 21.64
N LYS A 758 41.13 20.97 21.89
CA LYS A 758 42.02 19.80 21.77
C LYS A 758 42.01 19.24 20.34
N ALA A 759 42.97 19.66 19.52
CA ALA A 759 43.18 19.04 18.20
C ALA A 759 43.82 17.64 18.35
N ILE A 760 43.39 16.69 17.51
CA ILE A 760 44.02 15.37 17.43
C ILE A 760 45.45 15.56 16.89
N PRO A 761 46.50 15.03 17.55
CA PRO A 761 47.87 15.20 17.07
C PRO A 761 48.06 14.58 15.69
N ASN A 762 48.79 15.29 14.81
CA ASN A 762 49.10 14.83 13.44
C ASN A 762 49.81 13.45 13.41
N THR A 763 50.40 13.03 14.53
CA THR A 763 51.07 11.74 14.70
C THR A 763 50.11 10.54 14.83
N ASN A 764 48.81 10.79 15.00
CA ASN A 764 47.81 9.77 15.29
C ASN A 764 46.98 9.38 14.05
N PHE A 765 47.33 9.93 12.89
CA PHE A 765 46.70 9.58 11.62
C PHE A 765 47.22 8.26 11.07
N LYS A 766 46.38 7.53 10.32
CA LYS A 766 46.82 6.33 9.59
C LYS A 766 47.62 6.74 8.35
N PRO A 767 48.89 6.29 8.22
CA PRO A 767 49.63 6.48 6.98
C PRO A 767 48.92 5.78 5.83
N MET A 768 48.81 6.47 4.69
CA MET A 768 48.13 5.93 3.53
C MET A 768 49.10 5.26 2.58
N THR A 769 48.57 4.36 1.75
CA THR A 769 49.24 3.78 0.60
C THR A 769 48.42 4.08 -0.65
N ALA A 770 48.95 3.78 -1.84
CA ALA A 770 48.24 4.10 -3.08
C ALA A 770 46.92 3.31 -3.24
N LYS A 771 46.81 2.13 -2.62
CA LYS A 771 45.66 1.23 -2.77
C LYS A 771 45.26 0.59 -1.45
N ASP A 772 43.99 0.20 -1.33
CA ASP A 772 43.46 -0.62 -0.23
C ASP A 772 43.68 -0.03 1.18
N ASN A 773 43.54 1.29 1.32
CA ASN A 773 43.57 1.94 2.62
C ASN A 773 42.33 1.54 3.44
N VAL A 774 42.54 0.88 4.59
CA VAL A 774 41.44 0.41 5.47
C VAL A 774 41.23 1.34 6.66
N LEU A 775 40.00 1.75 6.95
CA LEU A 775 39.62 2.45 8.18
C LEU A 775 38.34 1.84 8.75
N PHE A 776 38.11 2.03 10.04
CA PHE A 776 36.88 1.61 10.71
C PHE A 776 36.16 2.83 11.25
N ALA A 777 34.84 2.86 11.15
CA ALA A 777 34.04 3.99 11.62
C ALA A 777 32.77 3.49 12.31
N ARG A 778 32.27 4.31 13.24
CA ARG A 778 30.96 4.15 13.84
C ARG A 778 30.10 5.32 13.38
N VAL A 779 28.87 5.05 12.97
CA VAL A 779 27.93 6.07 12.49
C VAL A 779 27.17 6.66 13.67
N SER A 780 27.18 7.99 13.80
CA SER A 780 26.30 8.71 14.73
C SER A 780 25.41 9.75 14.04
N ASN A 781 25.62 10.03 12.76
CA ASN A 781 24.96 11.11 12.06
C ASN A 781 24.48 10.71 10.65
N LYS A 782 23.57 11.52 10.11
CA LYS A 782 22.89 11.29 8.84
C LYS A 782 22.93 12.48 7.89
N THR A 783 22.72 12.19 6.62
CA THR A 783 22.41 13.21 5.61
C THR A 783 20.94 13.65 5.68
N ASN A 784 20.61 14.72 4.95
CA ASN A 784 19.23 15.22 4.81
C ASN A 784 18.28 14.20 4.17
N ASP A 785 18.78 13.29 3.33
CA ASP A 785 18.05 12.15 2.75
C ASP A 785 18.05 10.91 3.66
N ASN A 786 18.38 11.07 4.95
CA ASN A 786 18.32 10.04 5.99
C ASN A 786 19.21 8.81 5.71
N LYS A 787 20.41 9.03 5.16
CA LYS A 787 21.44 8.00 4.93
C LYS A 787 22.59 8.09 5.92
N ASP A 788 23.28 6.97 6.17
CA ASP A 788 24.46 6.96 7.04
C ASP A 788 25.59 7.84 6.46
N VAL A 789 26.30 8.56 7.34
CA VAL A 789 27.44 9.41 6.98
C VAL A 789 28.68 9.07 7.80
N VAL A 790 29.84 9.03 7.14
CA VAL A 790 31.16 8.97 7.78
C VAL A 790 32.06 10.09 7.26
N TYR A 791 32.86 10.69 8.14
CA TYR A 791 33.83 11.73 7.81
C TYR A 791 35.24 11.16 7.86
N LEU A 792 36.01 11.36 6.78
CA LEU A 792 37.44 11.12 6.76
C LEU A 792 38.18 12.44 6.98
N GLU A 793 39.04 12.50 7.99
CA GLU A 793 39.91 13.64 8.27
C GLU A 793 41.34 13.32 7.83
N PHE A 794 41.98 14.27 7.14
CA PHE A 794 43.35 14.17 6.65
C PHE A 794 44.30 15.08 7.43
N SER A 795 45.60 14.79 7.40
CA SER A 795 46.61 15.59 8.12
C SER A 795 46.74 17.04 7.61
N GLY A 796 46.35 17.29 6.35
CA GLY A 796 46.33 18.59 5.70
C GLY A 796 45.10 18.74 4.79
N ASP A 797 44.97 19.89 4.13
CA ASP A 797 43.87 20.10 3.17
C ASP A 797 43.91 19.03 2.08
N PHE A 798 42.76 18.42 1.82
CA PHE A 798 42.67 17.25 0.97
C PHE A 798 41.60 17.42 -0.10
N ASP A 799 42.02 17.24 -1.34
CA ASP A 799 41.11 17.24 -2.48
C ASP A 799 40.41 15.89 -2.59
N LYS A 800 39.09 15.89 -2.35
CA LYS A 800 38.24 14.69 -2.41
C LYS A 800 38.28 13.96 -3.75
N THR A 801 38.70 14.59 -4.85
CA THR A 801 38.85 13.91 -6.16
C THR A 801 40.03 12.94 -6.19
N LYS A 802 40.92 13.00 -5.19
CA LYS A 802 42.10 12.13 -5.08
C LYS A 802 41.82 10.78 -4.44
N ILE A 803 40.58 10.49 -4.02
CA ILE A 803 40.16 9.17 -3.55
C ILE A 803 39.28 8.46 -4.59
N SER A 804 39.47 7.16 -4.73
CA SER A 804 38.76 6.31 -5.68
C SER A 804 38.55 4.90 -5.11
N ASN A 805 37.80 4.04 -5.80
CA ASN A 805 37.56 2.64 -5.39
C ASN A 805 37.06 2.50 -3.94
N ILE A 806 36.17 3.40 -3.56
CA ILE A 806 35.60 3.48 -2.21
C ILE A 806 34.65 2.31 -2.00
N ARG A 807 34.88 1.57 -0.92
CA ARG A 807 34.11 0.39 -0.52
C ARG A 807 33.69 0.53 0.95
N PHE A 808 32.40 0.34 1.19
CA PHE A 808 31.76 0.42 2.51
C PHE A 808 31.18 -0.95 2.82
N TYR A 809 31.69 -1.60 3.86
CA TYR A 809 31.17 -2.88 4.34
C TYR A 809 30.66 -2.70 5.77
N GLU A 810 29.37 -2.95 5.99
CA GLU A 810 28.80 -2.97 7.34
C GLU A 810 29.44 -4.10 8.16
N ILE A 811 29.79 -3.82 9.41
CA ILE A 811 30.42 -4.78 10.31
C ILE A 811 29.37 -5.33 11.25
N ASN A 812 29.21 -6.65 11.22
CA ASN A 812 28.35 -7.38 12.12
C ASN A 812 29.18 -7.93 13.29
N LEU A 813 29.06 -7.28 14.45
CA LEU A 813 29.67 -7.71 15.70
C LEU A 813 28.84 -8.81 16.39
N GLY A 814 29.53 -9.72 17.07
CA GLY A 814 28.92 -10.79 17.88
C GLY A 814 28.49 -12.04 17.10
N PHE A 815 28.81 -12.15 15.81
CA PHE A 815 28.40 -13.29 14.99
C PHE A 815 29.35 -14.48 15.16
N ARG A 816 28.83 -15.62 15.62
CA ARG A 816 29.59 -16.88 15.68
C ARG A 816 28.77 -18.06 15.21
N TYR A 817 29.45 -19.05 14.64
CA TYR A 817 28.83 -20.34 14.36
C TYR A 817 28.89 -21.24 15.60
N THR A 818 27.88 -22.09 15.75
CA THR A 818 27.79 -23.06 16.83
C THR A 818 28.93 -24.07 16.76
N LYS A 819 29.46 -24.45 17.93
CA LYS A 819 30.47 -25.51 18.01
C LYS A 819 29.81 -26.88 17.90
N ARG A 820 30.60 -27.88 17.50
CA ARG A 820 30.17 -29.29 17.51
C ARG A 820 29.75 -29.66 18.94
N ASN A 821 28.53 -30.18 19.11
CA ASN A 821 27.92 -30.57 20.39
C ASN A 821 27.57 -29.41 21.35
N GLU A 822 27.46 -28.17 20.85
CA GLU A 822 26.93 -27.05 21.63
C GLU A 822 25.39 -27.09 21.68
N GLU A 823 24.80 -27.04 22.87
CA GLU A 823 23.34 -27.00 23.03
C GLU A 823 22.82 -25.60 22.63
N VAL A 824 22.12 -25.53 21.50
CA VAL A 824 21.57 -24.27 20.97
C VAL A 824 20.13 -24.15 21.42
N ASN A 825 19.86 -23.18 22.30
CA ASN A 825 18.49 -22.86 22.65
C ASN A 825 17.82 -22.09 21.50
N ILE A 826 17.17 -22.80 20.59
CA ILE A 826 16.45 -22.25 19.43
C ILE A 826 15.43 -21.18 19.86
N TYR A 827 14.93 -21.25 21.10
CA TYR A 827 14.08 -20.22 21.71
C TYR A 827 14.73 -18.83 21.76
N SER A 828 16.06 -18.72 21.96
CA SER A 828 16.73 -17.42 22.02
C SER A 828 16.84 -16.77 20.64
N ILE A 829 17.07 -17.56 19.58
CA ILE A 829 17.15 -17.09 18.19
C ILE A 829 15.76 -16.63 17.71
N ILE A 830 14.72 -17.37 18.06
CA ILE A 830 13.32 -17.00 17.78
C ILE A 830 12.93 -15.74 18.57
N ASN A 831 13.33 -15.62 19.84
CA ASN A 831 13.08 -14.41 20.63
C ASN A 831 13.85 -13.18 20.12
N GLN A 832 15.05 -13.36 19.59
CA GLN A 832 15.85 -12.27 19.02
C GLN A 832 15.19 -11.74 17.74
N ALA A 833 14.80 -12.62 16.82
CA ALA A 833 14.01 -12.26 15.64
C ALA A 833 12.66 -11.62 16.02
N LYS A 834 11.99 -12.16 17.05
CA LYS A 834 10.74 -11.60 17.61
C LYS A 834 10.92 -10.22 18.23
N ASN A 835 12.04 -9.94 18.92
CA ASN A 835 12.33 -8.64 19.51
C ASN A 835 12.64 -7.60 18.44
N GLU A 836 13.41 -7.94 17.40
CA GLU A 836 13.66 -7.06 16.26
C GLU A 836 12.37 -6.76 15.48
N VAL A 837 11.51 -7.77 15.27
CA VAL A 837 10.20 -7.60 14.65
C VAL A 837 9.28 -6.75 15.53
N ASN A 838 9.19 -7.02 16.83
CA ASN A 838 8.40 -6.22 17.78
C ASN A 838 8.87 -4.76 17.83
N LEU A 839 10.17 -4.51 17.76
CA LEU A 839 10.72 -3.15 17.71
C LEU A 839 10.34 -2.45 16.40
N SER A 840 10.46 -3.15 15.25
CA SER A 840 10.03 -2.62 13.95
C SER A 840 8.51 -2.33 13.89
N VAL A 841 7.70 -3.20 14.51
CA VAL A 841 6.24 -3.04 14.62
C VAL A 841 5.90 -1.86 15.52
N LYS A 842 6.60 -1.70 16.64
CA LYS A 842 6.42 -0.58 17.57
C LYS A 842 6.85 0.75 16.95
N GLU A 843 7.93 0.78 16.16
CA GLU A 843 8.34 1.95 15.36
C GLU A 843 7.32 2.26 14.25
N THR A 844 6.83 1.27 13.53
CA THR A 844 5.84 1.46 12.45
C THR A 844 4.49 1.95 12.99
N LEU A 845 4.02 1.41 14.12
CA LEU A 845 2.78 1.81 14.79
C LEU A 845 2.87 3.17 15.48
N SER A 846 4.08 3.62 15.85
CA SER A 846 4.29 4.93 16.48
C SER A 846 4.52 6.06 15.47
N THR A 847 4.82 5.74 14.20
CA THR A 847 5.15 6.74 13.17
C THR A 847 4.11 6.90 12.07
N ASN A 848 3.23 5.93 11.79
CA ASN A 848 2.23 6.03 10.72
C ASN A 848 0.83 5.54 11.14
N TYR A 849 -0.20 6.37 10.93
CA TYR A 849 -1.61 5.99 11.05
C TYR A 849 -1.98 4.96 9.97
N LEU A 850 -1.84 3.66 10.26
CA LEU A 850 -2.19 2.58 9.34
C LEU A 850 -3.70 2.29 9.34
N THR A 851 -4.26 2.05 8.16
CA THR A 851 -5.65 1.58 8.00
C THR A 851 -5.77 0.11 8.40
N LYS A 852 -6.97 -0.33 8.82
CA LYS A 852 -7.26 -1.73 9.19
C LYS A 852 -6.73 -2.76 8.18
N ALA A 853 -6.89 -2.48 6.88
CA ALA A 853 -6.43 -3.38 5.82
C ALA A 853 -4.90 -3.46 5.72
N GLN A 854 -4.19 -2.36 5.99
CA GLN A 854 -2.72 -2.35 6.02
C GLN A 854 -2.20 -3.10 7.26
N THR A 855 -2.84 -2.94 8.41
CA THR A 855 -2.52 -3.71 9.62
C THR A 855 -2.75 -5.20 9.40
N GLU A 856 -3.89 -5.60 8.81
CA GLU A 856 -4.19 -7.00 8.48
C GLU A 856 -3.24 -7.58 7.43
N ALA A 857 -2.87 -6.82 6.40
CA ALA A 857 -1.92 -7.25 5.37
C ALA A 857 -0.49 -7.39 5.92
N THR A 858 -0.06 -6.48 6.79
CA THR A 858 1.28 -6.53 7.40
C THR A 858 1.36 -7.71 8.36
N ILE A 859 0.31 -7.95 9.17
CA ILE A 859 0.18 -9.14 10.03
C ILE A 859 0.17 -10.43 9.20
N LYS A 860 -0.50 -10.44 8.04
CA LYS A 860 -0.54 -11.61 7.14
C LYS A 860 0.82 -11.88 6.49
N VAL A 861 1.51 -10.86 5.98
CA VAL A 861 2.87 -11.00 5.44
C VAL A 861 3.86 -11.47 6.51
N MET A 862 3.68 -11.05 7.76
CA MET A 862 4.47 -11.54 8.90
C MET A 862 4.15 -12.99 9.25
N LYS A 863 2.87 -13.38 9.25
CA LYS A 863 2.43 -14.78 9.40
C LYS A 863 3.02 -15.67 8.31
N ASP A 864 2.90 -15.25 7.05
CA ASP A 864 3.37 -15.99 5.88
C ASP A 864 4.91 -16.10 5.86
N LYS A 865 5.64 -15.11 6.40
CA LYS A 865 7.11 -15.19 6.58
C LYS A 865 7.52 -16.16 7.69
N ILE A 866 6.75 -16.23 8.78
CA ILE A 866 6.99 -17.18 9.89
C ILE A 866 6.66 -18.62 9.46
N GLU A 867 5.54 -18.83 8.74
CA GLU A 867 5.17 -20.12 8.15
C GLU A 867 6.15 -20.57 7.05
N ASN A 868 6.79 -19.65 6.31
CA ASN A 868 7.83 -19.99 5.33
C ASN A 868 9.20 -20.35 5.94
N VAL A 869 9.51 -19.91 7.16
CA VAL A 869 10.76 -20.31 7.85
C VAL A 869 10.59 -21.67 8.55
N VAL A 870 9.34 -22.03 8.89
CA VAL A 870 8.97 -23.33 9.46
C VAL A 870 7.94 -24.00 8.54
N THR A 871 8.35 -24.36 7.32
CA THR A 871 7.51 -25.17 6.45
C THR A 871 7.47 -26.61 6.95
N THR A 872 6.31 -27.25 6.82
CA THR A 872 6.12 -28.71 6.98
C THR A 872 7.12 -29.52 6.13
N ASP A 873 7.65 -28.92 5.07
CA ASP A 873 8.63 -29.52 4.17
C ASP A 873 10.04 -29.61 4.80
N ASN A 874 10.33 -28.83 5.85
CA ASN A 874 11.61 -28.87 6.56
C ASN A 874 11.61 -29.75 7.83
N PHE A 875 10.43 -30.11 8.37
CA PHE A 875 10.29 -30.97 9.55
C PHE A 875 9.04 -31.86 9.44
N SER A 876 9.14 -33.01 8.76
CA SER A 876 8.02 -33.96 8.59
C SER A 876 7.82 -34.94 9.76
N THR A 877 8.64 -34.88 10.82
CA THR A 877 8.59 -35.80 11.97
C THR A 877 7.97 -35.11 13.18
N THR A 878 6.80 -35.56 13.63
CA THR A 878 6.21 -35.15 14.92
C THR A 878 6.75 -36.04 16.04
N LEU A 879 7.55 -35.46 16.93
CA LEU A 879 8.09 -36.12 18.13
C LEU A 879 7.35 -35.61 19.37
N THR A 880 6.76 -36.51 20.16
CA THR A 880 6.15 -36.13 21.46
C THR A 880 6.76 -36.98 22.58
N GLN A 881 7.39 -36.33 23.56
CA GLN A 881 8.01 -36.98 24.71
C GLN A 881 7.32 -36.56 26.01
N ASN A 882 7.10 -37.50 26.92
CA ASN A 882 6.71 -37.23 28.30
C ASN A 882 7.51 -38.13 29.27
N ALA A 883 7.25 -38.01 30.57
CA ALA A 883 7.97 -38.76 31.62
C ALA A 883 7.85 -40.30 31.52
N ARG A 884 6.94 -40.82 30.68
CA ARG A 884 6.63 -42.26 30.58
C ARG A 884 6.71 -42.81 29.16
N ALA A 885 6.71 -41.96 28.12
CA ALA A 885 6.65 -42.42 26.74
C ALA A 885 7.32 -41.46 25.73
N LEU A 886 7.77 -42.04 24.61
CA LEU A 886 8.21 -41.34 23.40
C LEU A 886 7.35 -41.75 22.21
N ARG A 887 6.74 -40.79 21.50
CA ARG A 887 5.91 -41.01 20.31
C ARG A 887 6.56 -40.42 19.07
N ILE A 888 6.52 -41.17 17.96
CA ILE A 888 7.09 -40.78 16.67
C ILE A 888 6.05 -41.01 15.56
N ALA A 889 5.77 -39.97 14.76
CA ALA A 889 4.85 -40.03 13.62
C ALA A 889 5.26 -39.09 12.48
N TRP A 890 4.85 -39.39 11.26
CA TRP A 890 5.10 -38.57 10.04
C TRP A 890 3.80 -38.07 9.39
N ASN A 891 2.68 -38.11 10.12
CA ASN A 891 1.30 -37.94 9.62
C ASN A 891 0.37 -37.25 10.63
N GLU A 892 0.88 -36.28 11.39
CA GLU A 892 0.12 -35.57 12.44
C GLU A 892 -0.38 -36.49 13.59
N ILE A 893 0.30 -37.62 13.84
CA ILE A 893 -0.05 -38.60 14.90
C ILE A 893 -1.37 -39.35 14.59
N SER A 894 -1.73 -39.52 13.31
CA SER A 894 -2.85 -40.38 12.91
C SER A 894 -2.51 -41.88 12.94
N GLU A 895 -1.24 -42.25 12.77
CA GLU A 895 -0.68 -43.58 13.08
C GLU A 895 0.73 -43.36 13.64
N TYR A 896 1.11 -44.06 14.71
CA TYR A 896 2.37 -43.74 15.40
C TYR A 896 3.02 -44.93 16.08
N ILE A 897 4.34 -44.80 16.27
CA ILE A 897 5.17 -45.71 17.06
C ILE A 897 5.35 -45.09 18.45
N GLN A 898 5.12 -45.87 19.50
CA GLN A 898 5.30 -45.44 20.89
C GLN A 898 6.24 -46.37 21.64
N PHE A 899 7.25 -45.79 22.28
CA PHE A 899 8.11 -46.44 23.24
C PHE A 899 7.58 -46.15 24.64
N GLU A 900 7.10 -47.17 25.35
CA GLU A 900 6.59 -47.03 26.71
C GLU A 900 6.77 -48.35 27.48
N ASP A 901 6.97 -48.25 28.80
CA ASP A 901 7.04 -49.41 29.70
C ASP A 901 8.02 -50.54 29.27
N GLY A 902 9.08 -50.18 28.54
CA GLY A 902 10.07 -51.15 28.00
C GLY A 902 9.62 -51.87 26.72
N GLU A 903 8.51 -51.47 26.13
CA GLU A 903 7.92 -52.03 24.91
C GLU A 903 7.92 -51.01 23.75
N MET A 904 7.89 -51.51 22.51
CA MET A 904 7.61 -50.69 21.33
C MET A 904 6.23 -51.08 20.77
N LYS A 905 5.31 -50.13 20.69
CA LYS A 905 3.91 -50.35 20.29
C LYS A 905 3.56 -49.56 19.03
N PHE A 906 2.70 -50.14 18.19
CA PHE A 906 2.22 -49.56 16.95
C PHE A 906 0.71 -49.31 17.04
N TYR A 907 0.28 -48.06 16.90
CA TYR A 907 -1.12 -47.65 17.05
C TYR A 907 -1.70 -47.02 15.78
N ASP A 908 -2.99 -47.28 15.56
CA ASP A 908 -3.85 -46.67 14.53
C ASP A 908 -4.76 -45.61 15.19
N GLY A 909 -4.29 -44.36 15.22
CA GLY A 909 -5.01 -43.20 15.74
C GLY A 909 -4.75 -42.86 17.20
N LYS A 910 -5.32 -43.62 18.15
CA LYS A 910 -5.34 -43.26 19.58
C LYS A 910 -4.65 -44.30 20.46
N THR A 911 -4.18 -43.89 21.64
CA THR A 911 -3.58 -44.78 22.66
C THR A 911 -4.69 -45.52 23.40
N GLU A 912 -5.43 -46.34 22.67
CA GLU A 912 -6.52 -47.17 23.16
C GLU A 912 -6.21 -48.63 22.81
N GLU A 913 -6.56 -49.58 23.68
CA GLU A 913 -6.25 -51.01 23.50
C GLU A 913 -6.83 -51.57 22.19
N ASN A 914 -8.02 -51.10 21.80
CA ASN A 914 -8.68 -51.42 20.54
C ASN A 914 -7.95 -50.93 19.27
N LYS A 915 -6.99 -50.00 19.40
CA LYS A 915 -6.23 -49.40 18.30
C LYS A 915 -4.79 -49.92 18.18
N LEU A 916 -4.36 -50.80 19.08
CA LEU A 916 -3.07 -51.47 19.00
C LEU A 916 -3.05 -52.47 17.83
N LYS A 917 -2.06 -52.35 16.96
CA LYS A 917 -1.86 -53.24 15.79
C LYS A 917 -0.72 -54.22 15.99
N ALA A 918 0.36 -53.77 16.62
CA ALA A 918 1.50 -54.61 16.92
C ALA A 918 2.25 -54.14 18.16
N ARG A 919 2.98 -55.07 18.79
CA ARG A 919 3.85 -54.80 19.93
C ARG A 919 5.11 -55.63 19.84
N ILE A 920 6.26 -55.00 20.12
CA ILE A 920 7.54 -55.68 20.36
C ILE A 920 7.82 -55.64 21.85
N ASN A 921 7.94 -56.82 22.45
CA ASN A 921 8.35 -57.00 23.85
C ASN A 921 9.21 -58.26 23.97
N SER A 922 10.38 -58.13 24.61
CA SER A 922 11.22 -59.25 25.11
C SER A 922 11.34 -60.45 24.15
N GLY A 923 11.68 -60.18 22.88
CA GLY A 923 11.93 -61.23 21.88
C GLY A 923 10.70 -61.77 21.14
N LYS A 924 9.53 -61.15 21.32
CA LYS A 924 8.31 -61.43 20.54
C LYS A 924 7.83 -60.21 19.78
N TYR A 925 7.37 -60.44 18.56
CA TYR A 925 6.56 -59.50 17.79
C TYR A 925 5.12 -60.00 17.75
N GLU A 926 4.24 -59.30 18.44
CA GLU A 926 2.85 -59.68 18.63
C GLU A 926 1.94 -58.85 17.73
N PHE A 927 0.96 -59.50 17.11
CA PHE A 927 -0.04 -58.89 16.25
C PHE A 927 -1.38 -58.81 16.98
N TRP A 928 -2.04 -57.66 16.90
CA TRP A 928 -3.26 -57.34 17.62
C TRP A 928 -4.34 -56.84 16.66
N ASP A 929 -5.58 -57.19 16.96
CA ASP A 929 -6.75 -56.63 16.27
C ASP A 929 -7.88 -56.38 17.27
N SER A 930 -8.33 -55.12 17.32
CA SER A 930 -9.43 -54.67 18.18
C SER A 930 -9.23 -55.04 19.65
N GLY A 931 -8.01 -54.88 20.17
CA GLY A 931 -7.68 -55.13 21.58
C GLY A 931 -7.57 -56.61 21.95
N LYS A 932 -7.46 -57.51 20.98
CA LYS A 932 -7.18 -58.94 21.22
C LYS A 932 -5.98 -59.41 20.40
N PRO A 933 -5.14 -60.30 20.95
CA PRO A 933 -3.98 -60.81 20.22
C PRO A 933 -4.43 -61.81 19.16
N VAL A 934 -3.82 -61.73 17.98
CA VAL A 934 -4.06 -62.62 16.82
C VAL A 934 -3.02 -63.75 16.81
N GLY A 935 -1.77 -63.41 17.07
CA GLY A 935 -0.62 -64.31 17.00
C GLY A 935 0.67 -63.55 17.27
N ASN A 936 1.80 -64.27 17.31
CA ASN A 936 3.10 -63.66 17.50
C ASN A 936 4.19 -64.46 16.78
N MET A 937 5.31 -63.80 16.46
CA MET A 937 6.53 -64.45 16.00
C MET A 937 7.69 -64.11 16.94
N GLY A 938 8.55 -65.07 17.20
CA GLY A 938 9.68 -64.85 18.10
C GLY A 938 10.27 -66.14 18.66
N SER A 939 11.06 -65.99 19.71
CA SER A 939 11.67 -67.14 20.38
C SER A 939 10.70 -67.77 21.39
N ALA A 940 10.41 -69.06 21.24
CA ALA A 940 9.57 -69.81 22.17
C ALA A 940 10.20 -71.17 22.54
N HIS A 941 9.87 -71.67 23.73
CA HIS A 941 10.25 -73.01 24.18
C HIS A 941 9.16 -74.03 23.87
N LEU A 942 9.54 -75.30 23.75
CA LEU A 942 8.59 -76.40 23.60
C LEU A 942 7.94 -76.72 24.95
N LYS A 943 6.61 -76.92 24.97
CA LYS A 943 5.82 -77.14 26.20
C LYS A 943 6.36 -78.28 27.10
N LYS A 944 6.90 -79.33 26.50
CA LYS A 944 7.44 -80.50 27.22
C LYS A 944 8.97 -80.46 27.39
N ASP A 945 9.65 -79.52 26.73
CA ASP A 945 11.11 -79.37 26.72
C ASP A 945 11.49 -77.87 26.83
N PRO A 946 11.28 -77.24 28.00
CA PRO A 946 11.44 -75.79 28.17
C PRO A 946 12.86 -75.27 27.89
N ASP A 947 13.87 -76.15 27.96
CA ASP A 947 15.28 -75.82 27.67
C ASP A 947 15.61 -75.77 26.17
N LYS A 948 14.66 -76.12 25.29
CA LYS A 948 14.82 -76.10 23.83
C LYS A 948 14.09 -74.89 23.25
N MET A 949 14.87 -73.88 22.88
CA MET A 949 14.37 -72.64 22.26
C MET A 949 14.44 -72.72 20.74
N GLY A 950 13.43 -72.20 20.07
CA GLY A 950 13.39 -72.05 18.61
C GLY A 950 12.67 -70.76 18.20
N ILE A 951 12.84 -70.37 16.93
CA ILE A 951 12.02 -69.31 16.32
C ILE A 951 10.70 -69.95 15.90
N THR A 952 9.60 -69.45 16.42
CA THR A 952 8.26 -69.98 16.13
C THR A 952 7.33 -68.89 15.63
N PHE A 953 6.37 -69.31 14.81
CA PHE A 953 5.20 -68.53 14.44
C PHE A 953 4.04 -69.12 15.23
N ASN A 954 3.46 -68.32 16.11
CA ASN A 954 2.44 -68.76 17.06
C ASN A 954 1.10 -68.12 16.72
N LEU A 955 0.04 -68.92 16.69
CA LEU A 955 -1.33 -68.47 16.52
C LEU A 955 -2.01 -68.47 17.88
N GLU A 956 -2.67 -67.36 18.26
CA GLU A 956 -3.41 -67.31 19.51
C GLU A 956 -4.74 -68.06 19.41
N HIS A 957 -5.15 -68.68 20.50
CA HIS A 957 -6.36 -69.50 20.51
C HIS A 957 -7.63 -68.69 20.23
N PHE A 958 -8.47 -69.14 19.30
CA PHE A 958 -9.62 -68.37 18.78
C PHE A 958 -10.70 -68.01 19.83
N LEU A 959 -10.77 -68.69 20.98
CA LEU A 959 -11.69 -68.35 22.07
C LEU A 959 -11.17 -67.21 22.97
N THR A 960 -9.84 -67.10 23.12
CA THR A 960 -9.18 -66.14 24.03
C THR A 960 -8.50 -65.00 23.28
N GLY A 961 -8.25 -65.17 21.97
CA GLY A 961 -7.73 -64.19 21.03
C GLY A 961 -8.51 -64.19 19.72
N LYS A 962 -7.91 -63.64 18.65
CA LYS A 962 -8.49 -63.59 17.30
C LYS A 962 -7.77 -64.48 16.27
N GLY A 963 -6.88 -65.38 16.70
CA GLY A 963 -6.12 -66.26 15.81
C GLY A 963 -6.97 -67.37 15.20
N LYS A 964 -7.37 -67.22 13.93
CA LYS A 964 -8.24 -68.17 13.21
C LYS A 964 -7.46 -69.15 12.32
N TYR A 965 -6.40 -68.67 11.68
CA TYR A 965 -5.55 -69.47 10.80
C TYR A 965 -4.14 -68.88 10.75
N MET A 966 -3.18 -69.68 10.26
CA MET A 966 -1.82 -69.26 9.95
C MET A 966 -1.46 -69.81 8.58
N ALA A 967 -1.13 -68.93 7.63
CA ALA A 967 -0.93 -69.32 6.23
C ALA A 967 0.38 -68.81 5.64
N TRP A 968 0.94 -69.58 4.70
CA TRP A 968 1.80 -69.08 3.64
C TRP A 968 0.93 -68.78 2.43
N ALA A 969 1.04 -67.56 1.91
CA ALA A 969 0.17 -67.04 0.87
C ALA A 969 0.95 -66.18 -0.13
N HIS A 970 0.41 -66.04 -1.33
CA HIS A 970 1.04 -65.33 -2.46
C HIS A 970 -0.03 -64.50 -3.18
N LYS A 971 0.31 -63.28 -3.60
CA LYS A 971 -0.55 -62.51 -4.50
C LYS A 971 -0.27 -62.94 -5.93
N ASP A 972 -1.29 -63.35 -6.66
CA ASP A 972 -1.09 -63.76 -8.05
C ASP A 972 -0.75 -62.57 -8.97
N GLU A 973 -1.15 -61.34 -8.60
CA GLU A 973 -0.71 -60.09 -9.24
C GLU A 973 -0.34 -59.02 -8.20
N PHE A 974 0.54 -58.08 -8.56
CA PHE A 974 0.97 -56.99 -7.67
C PHE A 974 -0.21 -56.13 -7.16
N SER A 975 -1.22 -55.91 -8.02
CA SER A 975 -2.40 -55.09 -7.73
C SER A 975 -3.50 -55.82 -6.94
N SER A 976 -3.40 -57.13 -6.70
CA SER A 976 -4.41 -57.85 -5.93
C SER A 976 -4.53 -57.27 -4.51
N ASP A 977 -5.75 -57.09 -4.02
CA ASP A 977 -6.05 -56.58 -2.68
C ASP A 977 -5.94 -57.65 -1.58
N SER A 978 -5.79 -58.90 -1.98
CA SER A 978 -5.78 -60.09 -1.11
C SER A 978 -4.68 -61.08 -1.52
N TYR A 979 -4.32 -61.96 -0.59
CA TYR A 979 -3.32 -63.02 -0.82
C TYR A 979 -4.03 -64.37 -0.95
N ASN A 980 -3.62 -65.18 -1.93
CA ASN A 980 -4.13 -66.54 -2.11
C ASN A 980 -3.32 -67.52 -1.27
N TRP A 981 -3.99 -68.32 -0.45
CA TRP A 981 -3.35 -69.35 0.37
C TRP A 981 -2.65 -70.38 -0.50
N LYS A 982 -1.48 -70.83 -0.04
CA LYS A 982 -0.72 -71.93 -0.65
C LYS A 982 -0.56 -73.08 0.34
N TRP A 983 -0.38 -72.75 1.62
CA TRP A 983 -0.31 -73.68 2.74
C TRP A 983 -0.89 -73.04 3.99
N VAL A 984 -1.84 -73.68 4.68
CA VAL A 984 -2.53 -73.04 5.82
C VAL A 984 -2.86 -74.03 6.93
N TYR A 985 -2.55 -73.64 8.17
CA TYR A 985 -3.09 -74.26 9.37
C TYR A 985 -4.35 -73.53 9.82
N THR A 986 -5.42 -74.26 10.14
CA THR A 986 -6.71 -73.71 10.59
C THR A 986 -7.02 -74.15 12.03
N SER A 987 -7.15 -73.22 12.97
CA SER A 987 -7.48 -73.53 14.37
C SER A 987 -8.98 -73.77 14.60
N GLN A 988 -9.80 -73.43 13.62
CA GLN A 988 -11.24 -73.67 13.53
C GLN A 988 -11.64 -73.87 12.06
N PRO A 989 -12.84 -74.40 11.77
CA PRO A 989 -13.27 -74.59 10.38
C PRO A 989 -13.37 -73.25 9.65
N ILE A 990 -12.71 -73.13 8.50
CA ILE A 990 -12.70 -71.93 7.65
C ILE A 990 -12.69 -72.40 6.20
N GLU A 991 -13.67 -71.92 5.41
CA GLU A 991 -13.91 -72.44 4.05
C GLU A 991 -14.05 -73.97 4.06
N ASP A 992 -13.40 -74.67 3.12
CA ASP A 992 -13.40 -76.12 3.01
C ASP A 992 -12.36 -76.80 3.92
N CYS A 993 -11.66 -76.03 4.77
CA CYS A 993 -10.67 -76.57 5.71
C CYS A 993 -11.34 -76.94 7.04
N GLU A 994 -11.13 -78.17 7.49
CA GLU A 994 -11.59 -78.62 8.80
C GLU A 994 -10.78 -78.00 9.95
N ARG A 995 -11.29 -78.14 11.19
CA ARG A 995 -10.56 -77.69 12.39
C ARG A 995 -9.31 -78.54 12.59
N ASP A 996 -8.22 -77.88 12.99
CA ASP A 996 -6.94 -78.50 13.39
C ASP A 996 -6.31 -79.31 12.25
N THR A 997 -6.38 -78.75 11.04
CA THR A 997 -5.82 -79.35 9.83
C THR A 997 -4.79 -78.43 9.19
N LEU A 998 -3.87 -79.05 8.44
CA LEU A 998 -2.86 -78.37 7.62
C LEU A 998 -3.19 -78.64 6.16
N ASN A 999 -3.53 -77.59 5.43
CA ASN A 999 -4.21 -77.68 4.15
C ASN A 999 -3.34 -77.12 3.02
N ALA A 1000 -3.21 -77.91 1.96
CA ALA A 1000 -2.49 -77.56 0.76
C ALA A 1000 -3.44 -76.90 -0.25
N PHE A 1001 -3.14 -75.69 -0.69
CA PHE A 1001 -3.83 -75.02 -1.81
C PHE A 1001 -2.94 -74.96 -3.05
N CYS A 1002 -1.83 -75.70 -3.03
CA CYS A 1002 -0.91 -75.88 -4.13
C CYS A 1002 -0.30 -77.29 -4.08
N ASN A 1003 0.36 -77.70 -5.16
CA ASN A 1003 1.07 -78.97 -5.19
C ASN A 1003 2.24 -78.97 -4.20
N ILE A 1004 2.41 -80.07 -3.47
CA ILE A 1004 3.53 -80.27 -2.55
C ILE A 1004 4.60 -81.09 -3.27
N ASP A 1005 5.75 -80.48 -3.54
CA ASP A 1005 6.96 -81.23 -3.92
C ASP A 1005 7.80 -81.51 -2.66
N LEU A 1006 7.95 -82.79 -2.31
CA LEU A 1006 8.73 -83.23 -1.15
C LEU A 1006 10.20 -83.52 -1.49
N HIS A 1007 10.68 -83.24 -2.71
CA HIS A 1007 12.08 -83.42 -3.15
C HIS A 1007 12.67 -84.78 -2.75
N TRP A 1008 12.01 -85.87 -3.15
CA TRP A 1008 12.40 -87.25 -2.86
C TRP A 1008 12.49 -87.59 -1.35
N LYS A 1009 11.87 -86.79 -0.47
CA LYS A 1009 11.74 -87.09 0.95
C LYS A 1009 10.46 -87.86 1.22
N GLY A 1010 10.55 -88.90 2.04
CA GLY A 1010 9.41 -89.72 2.42
C GLY A 1010 8.62 -89.11 3.57
N ILE A 1011 7.30 -89.32 3.56
CA ILE A 1011 6.43 -89.08 4.71
C ILE A 1011 6.59 -90.28 5.66
N ARG A 1012 6.95 -90.03 6.92
CA ARG A 1012 7.16 -91.09 7.94
C ARG A 1012 6.13 -90.97 9.05
N GLN A 1013 5.70 -92.12 9.59
CA GLN A 1013 4.70 -92.22 10.67
C GLN A 1013 3.35 -91.53 10.36
N ALA A 1014 2.90 -91.63 9.10
CA ALA A 1014 1.58 -91.15 8.69
C ALA A 1014 0.56 -92.30 8.67
N ILE A 1015 -0.69 -91.98 9.02
CA ILE A 1015 -1.84 -92.87 8.83
C ILE A 1015 -2.49 -92.50 7.50
N ALA A 1016 -2.66 -93.49 6.64
CA ALA A 1016 -3.26 -93.36 5.31
C ALA A 1016 -4.46 -94.31 5.19
N SER A 1017 -5.54 -93.86 4.56
CA SER A 1017 -6.63 -94.74 4.12
C SER A 1017 -6.71 -94.69 2.60
N THR A 1018 -7.26 -95.75 1.98
CA THR A 1018 -7.51 -95.77 0.53
C THR A 1018 -8.56 -94.75 0.09
N GLU A 1019 -9.27 -94.14 1.03
CA GLU A 1019 -10.27 -93.09 0.78
C GLU A 1019 -9.64 -91.69 0.84
N ASN A 1020 -8.56 -91.54 1.61
CA ASN A 1020 -7.86 -90.27 1.80
C ASN A 1020 -6.79 -90.00 0.72
N PHE A 1021 -6.43 -91.00 -0.09
CA PHE A 1021 -5.51 -90.86 -1.22
C PHE A 1021 -6.20 -91.17 -2.54
N VAL A 1022 -6.08 -90.24 -3.49
CA VAL A 1022 -6.49 -90.43 -4.89
C VAL A 1022 -5.23 -90.52 -5.74
N PHE A 1023 -4.94 -91.70 -6.25
CA PHE A 1023 -3.87 -91.91 -7.21
C PHE A 1023 -4.44 -91.71 -8.62
N ILE A 1024 -3.90 -90.75 -9.37
CA ILE A 1024 -4.44 -90.36 -10.69
C ILE A 1024 -4.43 -91.55 -11.67
N ASP A 1025 -3.40 -92.40 -11.61
CA ASP A 1025 -3.29 -93.63 -12.42
C ASP A 1025 -3.81 -94.88 -11.67
N GLY A 1026 -4.32 -94.70 -10.45
CA GLY A 1026 -4.77 -95.78 -9.60
C GLY A 1026 -6.09 -96.36 -10.08
N GLN A 1027 -6.06 -97.59 -10.60
CA GLN A 1027 -7.27 -98.27 -11.03
C GLN A 1027 -8.03 -98.86 -9.84
N THR A 1028 -9.35 -98.66 -9.81
CA THR A 1028 -10.25 -99.41 -8.93
C THR A 1028 -10.82 -100.57 -9.74
N ALA A 1029 -10.32 -101.77 -9.47
CA ALA A 1029 -10.65 -102.95 -10.25
C ALA A 1029 -10.60 -104.21 -9.39
N THR A 1030 -11.48 -105.15 -9.73
CA THR A 1030 -11.40 -106.53 -9.23
C THR A 1030 -10.76 -107.36 -10.33
N VAL A 1031 -9.51 -107.75 -10.12
CA VAL A 1031 -8.77 -108.59 -11.07
C VAL A 1031 -9.02 -110.06 -10.72
N PRO A 1032 -9.66 -110.85 -11.59
CA PRO A 1032 -9.79 -112.28 -11.37
C PRO A 1032 -8.41 -112.91 -11.53
N ILE A 1033 -8.05 -113.76 -10.58
CA ILE A 1033 -6.80 -114.52 -10.61
C ILE A 1033 -7.10 -116.00 -10.46
N VAL A 1034 -6.23 -116.81 -11.06
CA VAL A 1034 -6.13 -118.22 -10.72
C VAL A 1034 -4.98 -118.31 -9.74
N HIS A 1035 -5.27 -118.72 -8.52
CA HIS A 1035 -4.25 -118.80 -7.48
C HIS A 1035 -3.82 -120.24 -7.16
N GLN A 1036 -4.53 -121.24 -7.70
CA GLN A 1036 -4.09 -122.64 -7.69
C GLN A 1036 -4.57 -123.39 -8.93
N VAL A 1037 -3.67 -124.14 -9.56
CA VAL A 1037 -4.00 -125.11 -10.61
C VAL A 1037 -3.62 -126.49 -10.09
N THR A 1038 -4.58 -127.41 -10.08
CA THR A 1038 -4.40 -128.78 -9.59
C THR A 1038 -4.58 -129.75 -10.74
N TYR A 1039 -3.58 -130.59 -11.01
CA TYR A 1039 -3.69 -131.66 -12.00
C TYR A 1039 -4.47 -132.84 -11.40
N ASN A 1040 -5.56 -133.27 -12.05
CA ASN A 1040 -6.47 -134.27 -11.51
C ASN A 1040 -6.08 -135.73 -11.84
N GLY A 1041 -4.91 -135.94 -12.46
CA GLY A 1041 -4.37 -137.28 -12.74
C GLY A 1041 -4.96 -138.01 -13.96
N ASN A 1042 -5.93 -137.42 -14.67
CA ASN A 1042 -6.58 -138.01 -15.84
C ASN A 1042 -6.39 -137.18 -17.13
N GLY A 1043 -5.33 -136.36 -17.20
CA GLY A 1043 -5.13 -135.41 -18.29
C GLY A 1043 -5.92 -134.10 -18.15
N SER A 1044 -6.72 -133.92 -17.08
CA SER A 1044 -7.46 -132.68 -16.79
C SER A 1044 -6.87 -131.86 -15.63
N TYR A 1045 -7.12 -130.55 -15.64
CA TYR A 1045 -6.70 -129.60 -14.60
C TYR A 1045 -7.91 -128.91 -13.96
N SER A 1046 -7.91 -128.79 -12.63
CA SER A 1046 -8.84 -127.99 -11.83
C SER A 1046 -8.22 -126.64 -11.49
N TRP A 1047 -9.02 -125.57 -11.55
CA TRP A 1047 -8.55 -124.19 -11.35
C TRP A 1047 -9.30 -123.57 -10.16
N ARG A 1048 -8.57 -123.10 -9.16
CA ARG A 1048 -9.12 -122.34 -8.02
C ARG A 1048 -8.98 -120.86 -8.32
N HIS A 1049 -10.12 -120.22 -8.46
CA HIS A 1049 -10.22 -118.81 -8.81
C HIS A 1049 -10.37 -117.97 -7.55
N GLY A 1050 -9.69 -116.83 -7.52
CA GLY A 1050 -9.86 -115.79 -6.53
C GLY A 1050 -9.92 -114.44 -7.22
N SER A 1051 -10.00 -113.38 -6.44
CA SER A 1051 -9.93 -112.01 -6.94
C SER A 1051 -9.07 -111.12 -6.06
N LEU A 1052 -8.35 -110.23 -6.71
CA LEU A 1052 -7.65 -109.12 -6.07
C LEU A 1052 -8.49 -107.86 -6.29
N THR A 1053 -8.96 -107.24 -5.22
CA THR A 1053 -9.69 -105.99 -5.29
C THR A 1053 -8.75 -104.85 -4.97
N PHE A 1054 -8.56 -103.99 -5.96
CA PHE A 1054 -7.82 -102.75 -5.83
C PHE A 1054 -8.81 -101.60 -5.68
N LYS A 1055 -8.53 -100.67 -4.76
CA LYS A 1055 -9.20 -99.38 -4.64
C LYS A 1055 -8.15 -98.29 -4.81
N ASN A 1056 -8.32 -97.44 -5.82
CA ASN A 1056 -7.37 -96.39 -6.20
C ASN A 1056 -5.93 -96.93 -6.38
N GLY A 1057 -5.77 -98.11 -7.00
CA GLY A 1057 -4.46 -98.73 -7.22
C GLY A 1057 -3.83 -99.43 -6.00
N ILE A 1058 -4.41 -99.34 -4.81
CA ILE A 1058 -3.97 -100.06 -3.62
C ILE A 1058 -4.79 -101.35 -3.49
N LEU A 1059 -4.12 -102.49 -3.30
CA LEU A 1059 -4.78 -103.76 -2.98
C LEU A 1059 -5.47 -103.65 -1.61
N THR A 1060 -6.80 -103.65 -1.58
CA THR A 1060 -7.58 -103.53 -0.34
C THR A 1060 -8.10 -104.85 0.16
N SER A 1061 -8.35 -105.80 -0.74
CA SER A 1061 -8.69 -107.16 -0.36
C SER A 1061 -8.19 -108.15 -1.40
N ALA A 1062 -7.80 -109.33 -0.92
CA ALA A 1062 -7.60 -110.50 -1.75
C ALA A 1062 -8.51 -111.58 -1.17
N THR A 1063 -9.29 -112.27 -2.01
CA THR A 1063 -10.05 -113.42 -1.52
C THR A 1063 -9.06 -114.53 -1.15
N HIS A 1064 -8.83 -114.70 0.16
CA HIS A 1064 -8.15 -115.86 0.70
C HIS A 1064 -9.18 -116.96 0.94
N LEU A 1065 -9.05 -118.02 0.12
CA LEU A 1065 -9.61 -119.37 0.30
C LEU A 1065 -11.14 -119.54 0.37
#